data_AF-A0A2P7TDB4-F1
#
_entry.id   AF-A0A2P7TDB4-F1
#
_cell.length_a   1.000
_cell.length_b   1.000
_cell.length_c   1.000
_cell.angle_alpha   90.00
_cell.angle_beta   90.00
_cell.angle_gamma   90.00
#
_symmetry.space_group_name_H-M   'P 1'
#
loop_
_entity.id
_entity.type
_entity.pdbx_description
1 polymer ?
#
loop_
_entity_poly.entity_id
_entity_poly.type
_entity_poly.pdbx_seq_one_letter_code
_entity_poly.pdbx_strand_id
1 'polypeptide(L)'
;MANTVLDGEGKLCSEFFSIEIKEVTNNDKIWDDRGAGSHKDVAFWKVTPSWGFFSLGHCVTDFHDIDPEKGHKAPVTITLKPKPGYEYLLAEPTGFEKMWDDAGSGGTYGDCHIWRMKCPDGYVALGDVVTSNGNPDKSAFRCIKQTATNAKGETVSLVAGAGYMNFAKTGETALKAFWTDSGSGAKKSVAIWPMQANGRPSSRNQVYLVAGTFKASRFYENFPDASAYALLLSFPENDIMEKVDMANKKFKLTGAYLPTEAELQASEVTNEYFVPFFAVKDDNYPNQLQQFLASPFYKIRRVTRYEAIDSYQPVNTETKQFTVMTGKNEETNYNNEIGITLGVSVTAGGKAGVPLVAEGEVSVTASIEASYSHSWGGATSNYEERTFMYPQTVTGGSFGVLFQAKSSYTIYRKDGTPLGTPVKVNINEFYADEWRPKDTATPETPATESKADTPKTTTPNTITFTIEAPVGKTIILEGRLEIRDGQLVSTPAVISVSAPAAAAVPVGQTMLFDSTTPAMIVNNKLSRSYTKEAWIKTSINPNYQNIISGGTNGQHAFFVVGGKVGSGHNEKWDYVTSEEPVSAGWEHYALTYDADKQEMKLYKNGKLVSSAQQVPPYKGGNFVQVGRWDTASNGFIGEMAEVRIWNGALTEEQIATQMNVSVPKATAGLIAKFPAV
;
A
#
# COMPACT_ATOMS: atom_id res chain seq x y z
N MET A 1 5.77 -22.44 13.26
CA MET A 1 5.80 -21.61 14.48
C MET A 1 4.53 -20.78 14.48
N ALA A 2 3.76 -20.90 15.56
CA ALA A 2 2.32 -20.69 15.61
C ALA A 2 1.89 -19.21 15.56
N ASN A 3 0.72 -18.96 14.96
CA ASN A 3 0.04 -17.67 14.86
C ASN A 3 0.20 -16.80 16.13
N THR A 4 0.81 -15.61 16.04
CA THR A 4 1.01 -14.69 17.18
C THR A 4 -0.27 -13.97 17.64
N VAL A 5 -1.39 -14.26 16.98
CA VAL A 5 -2.66 -13.55 17.09
C VAL A 5 -3.62 -14.27 18.00
N LEU A 6 -3.44 -15.57 18.14
CA LEU A 6 -4.28 -16.43 18.95
C LEU A 6 -3.38 -17.31 19.80
N ASP A 7 -3.70 -17.46 21.07
CA ASP A 7 -3.05 -18.49 21.86
C ASP A 7 -3.53 -19.89 21.42
N GLY A 8 -2.93 -20.94 22.00
CA GLY A 8 -3.30 -22.33 21.72
C GLY A 8 -4.77 -22.68 22.03
N GLU A 9 -5.52 -21.77 22.66
CA GLU A 9 -6.93 -21.90 22.99
C GLU A 9 -7.83 -21.05 22.06
N GLY A 10 -7.27 -20.34 21.09
CA GLY A 10 -8.00 -19.49 20.15
C GLY A 10 -8.42 -18.13 20.72
N LYS A 11 -7.77 -17.64 21.79
CA LYS A 11 -8.02 -16.30 22.34
C LYS A 11 -7.08 -15.27 21.73
N LEU A 12 -7.59 -14.07 21.48
CA LEU A 12 -6.83 -12.98 20.92
C LEU A 12 -5.61 -12.64 21.79
N CYS A 13 -4.44 -12.61 21.17
CA CYS A 13 -3.20 -12.22 21.83
C CYS A 13 -2.25 -11.55 20.83
N SER A 14 -1.19 -10.96 21.37
CA SER A 14 0.00 -10.59 20.63
C SER A 14 1.21 -11.29 21.25
N GLU A 15 2.41 -11.02 20.77
CA GLU A 15 3.63 -11.44 21.47
C GLU A 15 3.67 -10.94 22.93
N PHE A 16 3.11 -9.75 23.18
CA PHE A 16 3.26 -9.01 24.42
C PHE A 16 2.06 -9.13 25.37
N PHE A 17 0.85 -9.28 24.82
CA PHE A 17 -0.39 -9.18 25.57
C PHE A 17 -1.33 -10.35 25.28
N SER A 18 -2.05 -10.79 26.30
CA SER A 18 -3.38 -11.39 26.10
C SER A 18 -4.40 -10.26 26.00
N ILE A 19 -5.33 -10.37 25.05
CA ILE A 19 -6.32 -9.34 24.74
C ILE A 19 -7.70 -9.93 25.00
N GLU A 20 -8.43 -9.32 25.92
CA GLU A 20 -9.80 -9.69 26.22
C GLU A 20 -10.75 -8.63 25.64
N ILE A 21 -11.85 -9.09 25.04
CA ILE A 21 -12.94 -8.23 24.60
C ILE A 21 -14.03 -8.26 25.66
N LYS A 22 -14.46 -7.08 26.10
CA LYS A 22 -15.49 -6.90 27.13
C LYS A 22 -16.69 -6.16 26.56
N GLU A 23 -17.87 -6.70 26.86
CA GLU A 23 -19.14 -6.01 26.74
C GLU A 23 -19.53 -5.46 28.11
N VAL A 24 -20.08 -4.26 28.15
CA VAL A 24 -20.64 -3.70 29.39
C VAL A 24 -22.12 -4.02 29.51
N THR A 25 -22.61 -4.06 30.74
CA THR A 25 -24.03 -4.30 31.04
C THR A 25 -24.67 -3.08 31.68
N ASN A 26 -26.00 -3.09 31.85
CA ASN A 26 -26.68 -2.01 32.57
C ASN A 26 -26.15 -1.79 34.01
N ASN A 27 -25.57 -2.84 34.63
CA ASN A 27 -24.98 -2.76 35.97
C ASN A 27 -23.62 -2.05 35.99
N ASP A 28 -22.98 -1.86 34.83
CA ASP A 28 -21.69 -1.19 34.73
C ASP A 28 -21.82 0.33 34.54
N LYS A 29 -23.04 0.87 34.55
CA LYS A 29 -23.26 2.31 34.36
C LYS A 29 -22.65 3.12 35.49
N ILE A 30 -21.93 4.17 35.11
CA ILE A 30 -21.34 5.12 36.05
C ILE A 30 -22.26 6.33 36.21
N TRP A 31 -22.69 6.88 35.08
CA TRP A 31 -23.53 8.07 35.02
C TRP A 31 -24.20 8.17 33.65
N ASP A 32 -25.38 8.80 33.60
CA ASP A 32 -26.04 9.24 32.38
C ASP A 32 -26.64 10.63 32.57
N ASP A 33 -26.96 11.32 31.48
CA ASP A 33 -27.43 12.70 31.52
C ASP A 33 -28.94 12.84 31.77
N ARG A 34 -29.62 11.80 32.28
CA ARG A 34 -31.05 11.90 32.60
C ARG A 34 -31.33 13.01 33.59
N GLY A 35 -32.18 13.94 33.18
CA GLY A 35 -32.54 15.12 33.97
C GLY A 35 -31.54 16.27 33.89
N ALA A 36 -30.39 16.08 33.23
CA ALA A 36 -29.54 17.19 32.81
C ALA A 36 -30.12 17.82 31.53
N GLY A 37 -30.12 19.15 31.42
CA GLY A 37 -30.73 19.87 30.29
C GLY A 37 -29.97 19.77 28.95
N SER A 38 -29.08 18.78 28.80
CA SER A 38 -28.27 18.57 27.59
C SER A 38 -29.14 18.29 26.36
N HIS A 39 -28.65 18.68 25.18
CA HIS A 39 -29.38 18.53 23.92
C HIS A 39 -29.32 17.14 23.29
N LYS A 40 -28.53 16.23 23.84
CA LYS A 40 -28.33 14.85 23.37
C LYS A 40 -28.13 13.94 24.55
N ASP A 41 -28.64 12.72 24.46
CA ASP A 41 -28.46 11.70 25.49
C ASP A 41 -27.00 11.19 25.53
N VAL A 42 -26.52 10.85 26.72
CA VAL A 42 -25.24 10.16 26.93
C VAL A 42 -25.27 9.25 28.15
N ALA A 43 -24.56 8.12 28.08
CA ALA A 43 -24.21 7.34 29.26
C ALA A 43 -22.74 6.91 29.22
N PHE A 44 -22.10 6.91 30.39
CA PHE A 44 -20.74 6.44 30.60
C PHE A 44 -20.74 5.12 31.38
N TRP A 45 -19.90 4.19 30.92
CA TRP A 45 -19.91 2.82 31.39
C TRP A 45 -18.53 2.40 31.88
N LYS A 46 -18.52 1.72 33.02
CA LYS A 46 -17.36 1.07 33.58
C LYS A 46 -17.03 -0.16 32.76
N VAL A 47 -15.74 -0.43 32.64
CA VAL A 47 -15.24 -1.66 32.03
C VAL A 47 -14.68 -2.53 33.15
N THR A 48 -15.34 -3.66 33.43
CA THR A 48 -14.94 -4.57 34.51
C THR A 48 -14.10 -5.71 33.91
N PRO A 49 -12.75 -5.66 33.91
CA PRO A 49 -11.90 -6.69 33.31
C PRO A 49 -11.99 -8.03 34.05
N SER A 50 -11.66 -9.13 33.37
CA SER A 50 -11.42 -10.41 34.03
C SER A 50 -10.16 -10.38 34.91
N TRP A 51 -10.02 -11.36 35.80
CA TRP A 51 -8.89 -11.43 36.72
C TRP A 51 -7.53 -11.38 35.98
N GLY A 52 -6.70 -10.41 36.38
CA GLY A 52 -5.38 -10.17 35.80
C GLY A 52 -5.37 -9.36 34.49
N PHE A 53 -6.53 -8.98 33.96
CA PHE A 53 -6.66 -8.00 32.88
C PHE A 53 -6.90 -6.61 33.46
N PHE A 54 -6.53 -5.58 32.70
CA PHE A 54 -6.65 -4.19 33.11
C PHE A 54 -7.45 -3.39 32.09
N SER A 55 -8.24 -2.43 32.59
CA SER A 55 -8.97 -1.49 31.76
C SER A 55 -8.02 -0.42 31.19
N LEU A 56 -8.32 0.02 29.97
CA LEU A 56 -7.59 1.05 29.24
C LEU A 56 -8.33 2.40 29.20
N GLY A 57 -9.51 2.46 29.83
CA GLY A 57 -10.42 3.60 29.82
C GLY A 57 -11.87 3.17 30.01
N HIS A 58 -12.78 4.14 30.03
CA HIS A 58 -14.22 3.88 30.02
C HIS A 58 -14.81 4.08 28.63
N CYS A 59 -16.02 3.57 28.41
CA CYS A 59 -16.74 3.71 27.15
C CYS A 59 -18.01 4.55 27.33
N VAL A 60 -18.59 4.96 26.20
CA VAL A 60 -19.69 5.93 26.14
C VAL A 60 -20.72 5.49 25.10
N THR A 61 -22.00 5.78 25.35
CA THR A 61 -23.14 5.57 24.43
C THR A 61 -23.99 6.82 24.33
N ASP A 62 -24.81 6.91 23.28
CA ASP A 62 -25.76 7.98 22.99
C ASP A 62 -27.20 7.64 23.45
N PHE A 63 -27.30 6.67 24.36
CA PHE A 63 -28.54 6.23 24.99
C PHE A 63 -28.28 5.92 26.46
N HIS A 64 -29.31 6.09 27.30
CA HIS A 64 -29.18 5.92 28.75
C HIS A 64 -29.10 4.47 29.19
N ASP A 65 -29.91 3.58 28.60
CA ASP A 65 -30.01 2.17 28.98
C ASP A 65 -29.73 1.27 27.78
N ILE A 66 -29.00 0.18 28.01
CA ILE A 66 -28.82 -0.89 27.03
C ILE A 66 -30.13 -1.66 26.94
N ASP A 67 -30.89 -1.37 25.89
CA ASP A 67 -32.21 -1.92 25.59
C ASP A 67 -32.23 -2.54 24.18
N PRO A 68 -32.08 -3.87 24.08
CA PRO A 68 -32.08 -4.56 22.80
C PRO A 68 -33.38 -4.37 21.99
N GLU A 69 -34.52 -4.12 22.63
CA GLU A 69 -35.80 -3.90 21.94
C GLU A 69 -35.82 -2.59 21.15
N LYS A 70 -35.02 -1.61 21.58
CA LYS A 70 -34.81 -0.33 20.89
C LYS A 70 -33.62 -0.36 19.93
N GLY A 71 -32.99 -1.53 19.76
CA GLY A 71 -31.78 -1.67 18.94
C GLY A 71 -30.52 -1.09 19.59
N HIS A 72 -30.55 -0.75 20.88
CA HIS A 72 -29.37 -0.29 21.60
C HIS A 72 -28.40 -1.47 21.77
N LYS A 73 -27.17 -1.31 21.31
CA LYS A 73 -26.13 -2.34 21.40
C LYS A 73 -25.17 -1.96 22.52
N ALA A 74 -24.88 -2.89 23.42
CA ALA A 74 -23.89 -2.64 24.45
C ALA A 74 -22.54 -2.28 23.81
N PRO A 75 -21.84 -1.25 24.33
CA PRO A 75 -20.53 -0.90 23.83
C PRO A 75 -19.52 -2.01 24.18
N VAL A 76 -18.58 -2.20 23.26
CA VAL A 76 -17.53 -3.21 23.37
C VAL A 76 -16.18 -2.51 23.49
N THR A 77 -15.32 -3.05 24.33
CA THR A 77 -13.98 -2.52 24.62
C THR A 77 -12.97 -3.65 24.74
N ILE A 78 -11.69 -3.32 24.80
CA ILE A 78 -10.62 -4.28 25.08
C ILE A 78 -9.95 -4.02 26.42
N THR A 79 -9.57 -5.10 27.09
CA THR A 79 -8.75 -5.12 28.29
C THR A 79 -7.48 -5.91 28.00
N LEU A 80 -6.39 -5.54 28.65
CA LEU A 80 -5.08 -6.15 28.39
C LEU A 80 -4.52 -6.83 29.63
N LYS A 81 -3.87 -7.96 29.40
CA LYS A 81 -3.03 -8.64 30.39
C LYS A 81 -1.63 -8.81 29.78
N PRO A 82 -0.56 -8.33 30.43
CA PRO A 82 0.78 -8.56 29.93
C PRO A 82 1.14 -10.04 30.05
N LYS A 83 1.85 -10.56 29.05
CA LYS A 83 2.40 -11.91 29.11
C LYS A 83 3.61 -11.96 30.06
N PRO A 84 3.95 -13.15 30.61
CA PRO A 84 5.11 -13.29 31.48
C PRO A 84 6.39 -12.72 30.87
N GLY A 85 7.11 -11.89 31.62
CA GLY A 85 8.32 -11.20 31.18
C GLY A 85 8.07 -9.85 30.48
N TYR A 86 6.81 -9.50 30.23
CA TYR A 86 6.39 -8.26 29.58
C TYR A 86 5.52 -7.38 30.51
N GLU A 87 5.53 -7.63 31.82
CA GLU A 87 4.72 -6.91 32.82
C GLU A 87 4.99 -5.40 32.80
N TYR A 88 6.23 -5.01 32.53
CA TYR A 88 6.64 -3.62 32.42
C TYR A 88 5.95 -2.86 31.28
N LEU A 89 5.30 -3.52 30.32
CA LEU A 89 4.63 -2.86 29.20
C LEU A 89 3.30 -2.20 29.58
N LEU A 90 2.73 -2.57 30.73
CA LEU A 90 1.56 -1.91 31.30
C LEU A 90 1.94 -1.26 32.64
N ALA A 91 1.72 0.05 32.75
CA ALA A 91 2.01 0.80 33.97
C ALA A 91 0.77 1.48 34.52
N GLU A 92 0.71 1.64 35.84
CA GLU A 92 -0.33 2.47 36.47
C GLU A 92 -0.17 3.94 36.06
N PRO A 93 -1.27 4.68 35.88
CA PRO A 93 -1.21 6.12 35.69
C PRO A 93 -0.57 6.80 36.91
N THR A 94 0.30 7.78 36.68
CA THR A 94 0.95 8.56 37.73
C THR A 94 -0.04 9.49 38.44
N GLY A 95 -1.15 9.82 37.78
CA GLY A 95 -2.22 10.65 38.32
C GLY A 95 -3.34 10.84 37.31
N PHE A 96 -4.26 11.73 37.66
CA PHE A 96 -5.41 12.09 36.82
C PHE A 96 -5.53 13.60 36.74
N GLU A 97 -5.90 14.10 35.57
CA GLU A 97 -6.32 15.49 35.38
C GLU A 97 -7.84 15.55 35.25
N LYS A 98 -8.50 16.37 36.07
CA LYS A 98 -9.94 16.58 35.95
C LYS A 98 -10.25 17.35 34.66
N MET A 99 -10.99 16.72 33.76
CA MET A 99 -11.42 17.33 32.50
C MET A 99 -12.74 18.07 32.68
N TRP A 100 -13.67 17.47 33.43
CA TRP A 100 -15.01 18.02 33.67
C TRP A 100 -15.61 17.46 34.96
N ASP A 101 -16.54 18.22 35.53
CA ASP A 101 -17.42 17.82 36.61
C ASP A 101 -18.82 18.39 36.34
N ASP A 102 -19.86 17.66 36.70
CA ASP A 102 -21.26 18.02 36.41
C ASP A 102 -21.84 19.08 37.37
N ALA A 103 -20.99 19.76 38.13
CA ALA A 103 -21.41 20.77 39.10
C ALA A 103 -22.20 21.90 38.42
N GLY A 104 -23.47 22.02 38.80
CA GLY A 104 -24.42 23.00 38.26
C GLY A 104 -25.31 22.49 37.12
N SER A 105 -25.14 21.25 36.66
CA SER A 105 -25.93 20.67 35.57
C SER A 105 -27.40 20.36 35.90
N GLY A 106 -27.78 20.43 37.19
CA GLY A 106 -29.13 20.09 37.65
C GLY A 106 -29.51 18.60 37.52
N GLY A 107 -28.56 17.74 37.13
CA GLY A 107 -28.78 16.30 37.00
C GLY A 107 -29.24 15.67 38.31
N THR A 108 -30.22 14.76 38.23
CA THR A 108 -30.86 14.14 39.41
C THR A 108 -30.26 12.78 39.78
N TYR A 109 -29.32 12.24 38.97
CA TYR A 109 -28.81 10.88 39.07
C TYR A 109 -27.31 10.79 39.42
N GLY A 110 -26.90 11.53 40.45
CA GLY A 110 -25.54 11.50 41.00
C GLY A 110 -24.53 12.37 40.25
N ASP A 111 -23.34 12.53 40.84
CA ASP A 111 -22.28 13.37 40.28
C ASP A 111 -21.53 12.64 39.16
N CYS A 112 -20.91 13.37 38.24
CA CYS A 112 -20.08 12.83 37.17
C CYS A 112 -18.79 13.62 37.06
N HIS A 113 -17.67 12.90 37.10
CA HIS A 113 -16.35 13.46 36.96
C HIS A 113 -15.61 12.75 35.83
N ILE A 114 -15.15 13.51 34.84
CA ILE A 114 -14.36 12.98 33.72
C ILE A 114 -12.89 13.33 33.96
N TRP A 115 -12.03 12.33 33.80
CA TRP A 115 -10.61 12.43 34.12
C TRP A 115 -9.72 11.92 32.99
N ARG A 116 -8.67 12.67 32.70
CA ARG A 116 -7.59 12.23 31.83
C ARG A 116 -6.52 11.51 32.63
N MET A 117 -6.17 10.30 32.19
CA MET A 117 -5.02 9.57 32.73
C MET A 117 -3.72 10.29 32.41
N LYS A 118 -2.90 10.54 33.44
CA LYS A 118 -1.51 10.95 33.29
C LYS A 118 -0.63 9.71 33.32
N CYS A 119 0.07 9.44 32.22
CA CYS A 119 0.91 8.26 32.10
C CYS A 119 2.37 8.55 32.46
N PRO A 120 3.14 7.56 32.93
CA PRO A 120 4.59 7.67 33.06
C PRO A 120 5.26 7.96 31.71
N ASP A 121 6.49 8.46 31.74
CA ASP A 121 7.27 8.74 30.52
C ASP A 121 7.43 7.49 29.65
N GLY A 122 7.16 7.64 28.35
CA GLY A 122 7.18 6.53 27.39
C GLY A 122 5.92 5.66 27.41
N TYR A 123 4.90 6.00 28.20
CA TYR A 123 3.60 5.34 28.22
C TYR A 123 2.49 6.28 27.76
N VAL A 124 1.43 5.71 27.18
CA VAL A 124 0.28 6.46 26.68
C VAL A 124 -1.03 5.88 27.19
N ALA A 125 -2.03 6.75 27.32
CA ALA A 125 -3.39 6.38 27.69
C ALA A 125 -4.22 6.11 26.44
N LEU A 126 -4.86 4.94 26.37
CA LEU A 126 -5.83 4.65 25.31
C LEU A 126 -7.24 5.12 25.66
N GLY A 127 -7.46 5.99 26.65
CA GLY A 127 -8.79 6.50 26.98
C GLY A 127 -8.76 7.44 28.17
N ASP A 128 -9.88 8.12 28.38
CA ASP A 128 -10.18 8.86 29.61
C ASP A 128 -11.12 8.01 30.50
N VAL A 129 -11.24 8.37 31.78
CA VAL A 129 -11.99 7.61 32.79
C VAL A 129 -13.04 8.49 33.46
N VAL A 130 -14.06 7.85 34.03
CA VAL A 130 -15.21 8.52 34.65
C VAL A 130 -15.43 7.97 36.05
N THR A 131 -15.75 8.82 37.00
CA THR A 131 -16.17 8.40 38.35
C THR A 131 -17.45 9.13 38.75
N SER A 132 -18.31 8.45 39.49
CA SER A 132 -19.50 9.05 40.09
C SER A 132 -19.20 9.76 41.41
N ASN A 133 -18.07 9.46 42.04
CA ASN A 133 -17.57 10.14 43.22
C ASN A 133 -16.04 9.98 43.33
N GLY A 134 -15.40 10.95 43.98
CA GLY A 134 -13.97 10.89 44.30
C GLY A 134 -13.03 10.82 43.08
N ASN A 135 -11.75 10.62 43.38
CA ASN A 135 -10.72 10.44 42.35
C ASN A 135 -10.71 8.98 41.84
N PRO A 136 -10.34 8.74 40.57
CA PRO A 136 -10.21 7.38 40.06
C PRO A 136 -9.11 6.59 40.78
N ASP A 137 -9.34 5.28 40.97
CA ASP A 137 -8.33 4.35 41.48
C ASP A 137 -7.27 4.06 40.39
N LYS A 138 -6.01 4.42 40.67
CA LYS A 138 -4.89 4.19 39.75
C LYS A 138 -4.70 2.71 39.44
N SER A 139 -4.95 1.82 40.40
CA SER A 139 -4.72 0.39 40.25
C SER A 139 -5.68 -0.27 39.26
N ALA A 140 -6.83 0.36 38.98
CA ALA A 140 -7.86 -0.15 38.08
C ALA A 140 -7.52 0.03 36.58
N PHE A 141 -6.58 0.91 36.24
CA PHE A 141 -6.29 1.30 34.86
C PHE A 141 -4.82 1.11 34.51
N ARG A 142 -4.52 0.95 33.21
CA ARG A 142 -3.14 0.87 32.72
C ARG A 142 -2.89 1.79 31.53
N CYS A 143 -1.76 2.47 31.59
CA CYS A 143 -1.10 3.08 30.45
C CYS A 143 -0.23 2.03 29.75
N ILE A 144 -0.07 2.16 28.42
CA ILE A 144 0.68 1.22 27.59
C ILE A 144 2.00 1.85 27.17
N LYS A 145 3.11 1.12 27.31
CA LYS A 145 4.41 1.56 26.81
C LYS A 145 4.35 1.71 25.29
N GLN A 146 4.95 2.77 24.74
CA GLN A 146 4.84 3.02 23.30
C GLN A 146 5.62 2.02 22.45
N THR A 147 6.72 1.48 22.98
CA THR A 147 7.60 0.54 22.28
C THR A 147 8.02 -0.61 23.20
N ALA A 148 8.35 -1.75 22.59
CA ALA A 148 8.89 -2.93 23.24
C ALA A 148 10.02 -3.54 22.42
N THR A 149 10.79 -4.45 23.03
CA THR A 149 11.73 -5.30 22.32
C THR A 149 11.06 -6.64 22.09
N ASN A 150 10.99 -7.10 20.84
CA ASN A 150 10.40 -8.39 20.50
C ASN A 150 11.40 -9.54 20.78
N ALA A 151 10.94 -10.78 20.62
CA ALA A 151 11.71 -11.99 20.83
C ALA A 151 12.92 -12.10 19.88
N LYS A 152 12.94 -11.34 18.79
CA LYS A 152 14.09 -11.23 17.85
C LYS A 152 15.11 -10.16 18.28
N GLY A 153 14.88 -9.43 19.37
CA GLY A 153 15.74 -8.34 19.84
C GLY A 153 15.49 -7.01 19.14
N GLU A 154 14.43 -6.89 18.34
CA GLU A 154 14.11 -5.68 17.57
C GLU A 154 13.21 -4.75 18.39
N THR A 155 13.43 -3.44 18.28
CA THR A 155 12.52 -2.45 18.88
C THR A 155 11.28 -2.28 17.98
N VAL A 156 10.11 -2.56 18.53
CA VAL A 156 8.81 -2.48 17.85
C VAL A 156 7.87 -1.52 18.56
N SER A 157 7.00 -0.85 17.80
CA SER A 157 5.93 -0.03 18.35
C SER A 157 4.77 -0.90 18.83
N LEU A 158 4.24 -0.58 20.01
CA LEU A 158 3.05 -1.23 20.59
C LEU A 158 1.76 -0.44 20.32
N VAL A 159 1.89 0.84 20.00
CA VAL A 159 0.78 1.73 19.71
C VAL A 159 1.04 2.48 18.42
N ALA A 160 -0.04 2.84 17.73
CA ALA A 160 -0.02 3.71 16.57
C ALA A 160 -0.83 4.98 16.84
N GLY A 161 -0.49 6.06 16.16
CA GLY A 161 -1.29 7.29 16.20
C GLY A 161 -2.70 7.01 15.66
N ALA A 162 -3.71 7.45 16.41
CA ALA A 162 -5.12 7.31 16.06
C ALA A 162 -5.76 8.69 15.89
N GLY A 163 -7.06 8.72 15.65
CA GLY A 163 -7.87 9.91 15.49
C GLY A 163 -9.07 9.93 16.40
N TYR A 164 -9.82 11.03 16.28
CA TYR A 164 -11.09 11.24 16.93
C TYR A 164 -12.20 11.19 15.90
N MET A 165 -13.32 10.53 16.25
CA MET A 165 -14.48 10.47 15.38
C MET A 165 -15.12 11.86 15.28
N ASN A 166 -15.27 12.36 14.05
CA ASN A 166 -16.01 13.58 13.76
C ASN A 166 -17.42 13.24 13.27
N PHE A 167 -18.44 13.70 14.01
CA PHE A 167 -19.85 13.42 13.73
C PHE A 167 -20.50 14.51 12.85
N ALA A 168 -19.69 15.35 12.21
CA ALA A 168 -20.17 16.38 11.29
C ALA A 168 -20.76 15.72 10.03
N LYS A 169 -21.87 16.27 9.52
CA LYS A 169 -22.47 15.74 8.28
C LYS A 169 -21.61 16.09 7.08
N THR A 170 -21.71 15.30 6.01
CA THR A 170 -21.02 15.57 4.75
C THR A 170 -21.30 17.00 4.27
N GLY A 171 -20.24 17.80 4.09
CA GLY A 171 -20.33 19.21 3.69
C GLY A 171 -20.29 20.21 4.86
N GLU A 172 -20.35 19.77 6.11
CA GLU A 172 -20.14 20.62 7.28
C GLU A 172 -18.63 20.80 7.53
N THR A 173 -18.20 22.06 7.74
CA THR A 173 -16.81 22.42 8.03
C THR A 173 -16.51 22.44 9.53
N ALA A 174 -17.53 22.61 10.37
CA ALA A 174 -17.39 22.64 11.82
C ALA A 174 -17.33 21.20 12.37
N LEU A 175 -16.37 20.93 13.26
CA LEU A 175 -16.28 19.64 13.94
C LEU A 175 -17.51 19.42 14.83
N LYS A 176 -18.01 18.19 14.88
CA LYS A 176 -19.09 17.78 15.80
C LYS A 176 -18.61 16.65 16.70
N ALA A 177 -18.61 16.92 17.99
CA ALA A 177 -18.37 15.91 19.02
C ALA A 177 -19.53 14.88 19.04
N PHE A 178 -19.23 13.71 19.62
CA PHE A 178 -20.26 12.70 19.91
C PHE A 178 -21.33 13.29 20.81
N TRP A 179 -20.89 13.87 21.92
CA TRP A 179 -21.72 14.55 22.91
C TRP A 179 -21.04 15.80 23.45
N THR A 180 -21.84 16.78 23.88
CA THR A 180 -21.39 17.98 24.59
C THR A 180 -22.34 18.27 25.74
N ASP A 181 -21.86 18.85 26.84
CA ASP A 181 -22.72 19.27 27.94
C ASP A 181 -23.46 20.60 27.70
N SER A 182 -23.46 21.10 26.45
CA SER A 182 -24.24 22.28 26.06
C SER A 182 -25.71 22.12 26.43
N GLY A 183 -26.26 23.13 27.11
CA GLY A 183 -27.63 23.14 27.60
C GLY A 183 -27.80 22.58 29.02
N SER A 184 -26.81 21.85 29.55
CA SER A 184 -26.91 21.25 30.89
C SER A 184 -26.91 22.27 32.03
N GLY A 185 -26.29 23.44 31.85
CA GLY A 185 -26.10 24.43 32.92
C GLY A 185 -24.85 24.17 33.79
N ALA A 186 -24.05 23.15 33.46
CA ALA A 186 -22.77 22.91 34.10
C ALA A 186 -21.82 24.12 33.99
N LYS A 187 -20.98 24.31 35.01
CA LYS A 187 -20.09 25.49 35.10
C LYS A 187 -18.92 25.47 34.12
N LYS A 188 -18.59 24.30 33.57
CA LYS A 188 -17.47 24.10 32.64
C LYS A 188 -17.99 23.33 31.45
N SER A 189 -17.46 23.61 30.28
CA SER A 189 -17.80 22.88 29.05
C SER A 189 -17.00 21.58 28.91
N VAL A 190 -17.63 20.57 28.31
CA VAL A 190 -16.99 19.35 27.86
C VAL A 190 -17.56 18.86 26.53
N ALA A 191 -16.70 18.26 25.73
CA ALA A 191 -17.05 17.50 24.54
C ALA A 191 -16.40 16.12 24.56
N ILE A 192 -17.14 15.11 24.10
CA ILE A 192 -16.72 13.71 24.13
C ILE A 192 -16.39 13.25 22.71
N TRP A 193 -15.23 12.62 22.57
CA TRP A 193 -14.68 12.19 21.30
C TRP A 193 -14.26 10.72 21.38
N PRO A 194 -15.10 9.79 20.90
CA PRO A 194 -14.70 8.41 20.66
C PRO A 194 -13.50 8.35 19.71
N MET A 195 -12.63 7.36 19.92
CA MET A 195 -11.42 7.21 19.11
C MET A 195 -11.66 6.34 17.88
N GLN A 196 -10.93 6.64 16.80
CA GLN A 196 -10.89 5.85 15.57
C GLN A 196 -9.44 5.61 15.13
N ALA A 197 -9.15 4.47 14.52
CA ALA A 197 -7.90 4.25 13.83
C ALA A 197 -7.77 5.26 12.67
N ASN A 198 -6.57 5.79 12.46
CA ASN A 198 -6.26 6.69 11.36
C ASN A 198 -5.20 6.06 10.47
N GLY A 199 -5.42 6.08 9.15
CA GLY A 199 -4.43 5.66 8.16
C GLY A 199 -4.19 4.16 8.12
N ARG A 200 -3.17 3.76 7.35
CA ARG A 200 -2.79 2.37 7.14
C ARG A 200 -1.55 2.00 7.97
N PRO A 201 -1.49 0.80 8.55
CA PRO A 201 -0.28 0.27 9.16
C PRO A 201 0.94 0.33 8.23
N SER A 202 2.11 0.54 8.82
CA SER A 202 3.38 0.69 8.09
C SER A 202 3.82 -0.59 7.38
N SER A 203 3.36 -1.74 7.88
CA SER A 203 3.59 -3.07 7.31
C SER A 203 2.27 -3.78 7.00
N ARG A 204 2.31 -4.72 6.06
CA ARG A 204 1.15 -5.51 5.60
C ARG A 204 0.65 -6.53 6.63
N ASN A 205 1.50 -6.88 7.59
CA ASN A 205 1.19 -7.78 8.68
C ASN A 205 0.86 -7.02 9.98
N GLN A 206 0.30 -5.82 9.89
CA GLN A 206 -0.05 -5.01 11.05
C GLN A 206 -1.50 -4.57 11.01
N VAL A 207 -2.13 -4.41 12.18
CA VAL A 207 -3.49 -3.87 12.34
C VAL A 207 -3.52 -2.90 13.51
N TYR A 208 -4.29 -1.81 13.34
CA TYR A 208 -4.62 -0.89 14.42
C TYR A 208 -5.92 -1.34 15.09
N LEU A 209 -5.88 -1.56 16.40
CA LEU A 209 -7.02 -1.93 17.23
C LEU A 209 -7.33 -0.80 18.23
N VAL A 210 -8.38 -0.02 17.96
CA VAL A 210 -8.86 0.98 18.93
C VAL A 210 -9.48 0.33 20.15
N ALA A 211 -9.34 0.98 21.31
CA ALA A 211 -9.77 0.39 22.58
C ALA A 211 -11.29 0.38 22.82
N GLY A 212 -12.09 1.02 21.97
CA GLY A 212 -13.52 1.22 22.21
C GLY A 212 -13.82 2.26 23.31
N THR A 213 -12.91 3.21 23.50
CA THR A 213 -12.94 4.24 24.55
C THR A 213 -13.01 5.65 23.92
N PHE A 214 -13.03 6.68 24.76
CA PHE A 214 -13.12 8.08 24.34
C PHE A 214 -12.06 8.95 25.02
N LYS A 215 -11.92 10.19 24.52
CA LYS A 215 -11.24 11.29 25.23
C LYS A 215 -12.12 12.53 25.28
N ALA A 216 -11.95 13.32 26.34
CA ALA A 216 -12.72 14.54 26.58
C ALA A 216 -11.95 15.80 26.14
N SER A 217 -12.66 16.79 25.63
CA SER A 217 -12.14 18.14 25.36
C SER A 217 -12.85 19.13 26.28
N ARG A 218 -12.15 20.17 26.73
CA ARG A 218 -12.74 21.27 27.52
C ARG A 218 -13.49 22.28 26.64
N PHE A 219 -13.54 22.05 25.33
CA PHE A 219 -14.14 22.94 24.35
C PHE A 219 -15.01 22.14 23.37
N TYR A 220 -16.16 22.69 22.98
CA TYR A 220 -17.14 22.01 22.13
C TYR A 220 -16.64 21.69 20.73
N GLU A 221 -15.85 22.58 20.15
CA GLU A 221 -15.52 22.57 18.72
C GLU A 221 -14.08 22.11 18.47
N ASN A 222 -13.34 21.75 19.51
CA ASN A 222 -11.95 21.30 19.40
C ASN A 222 -11.85 19.83 19.76
N PHE A 223 -11.07 19.11 18.97
CA PHE A 223 -10.55 17.81 19.40
C PHE A 223 -9.81 17.94 20.74
N PRO A 224 -9.73 16.84 21.52
CA PRO A 224 -8.89 16.80 22.69
C PRO A 224 -7.44 17.18 22.36
N ASP A 225 -6.83 17.95 23.24
CA ASP A 225 -5.41 18.33 23.23
C ASP A 225 -4.45 17.15 23.44
N ALA A 226 -4.95 16.04 23.98
CA ALA A 226 -4.21 14.78 24.05
C ALA A 226 -4.16 14.08 22.68
N SER A 227 -3.09 13.34 22.40
CA SER A 227 -3.04 12.46 21.23
C SER A 227 -3.93 11.23 21.42
N ALA A 228 -4.57 10.78 20.34
CA ALA A 228 -5.26 9.50 20.27
C ALA A 228 -4.29 8.38 19.88
N TYR A 229 -4.48 7.20 20.46
CA TYR A 229 -3.67 6.01 20.18
C TYR A 229 -4.55 4.79 19.97
N ALA A 230 -4.09 3.88 19.11
CA ALA A 230 -4.64 2.54 18.93
C ALA A 230 -3.56 1.50 19.27
N LEU A 231 -3.96 0.31 19.72
CA LEU A 231 -3.06 -0.81 19.91
C LEU A 231 -2.56 -1.30 18.54
N LEU A 232 -1.25 -1.41 18.36
CA LEU A 232 -0.63 -1.93 17.14
C LEU A 232 -0.40 -3.43 17.32
N LEU A 233 -1.13 -4.23 16.56
CA LEU A 233 -0.95 -5.68 16.52
C LEU A 233 -0.14 -6.06 15.30
N SER A 234 0.90 -6.88 15.52
CA SER A 234 1.71 -7.47 14.45
C SER A 234 1.40 -8.96 14.34
N PHE A 235 1.18 -9.40 13.11
CA PHE A 235 0.80 -10.75 12.72
C PHE A 235 2.06 -11.44 12.18
N PRO A 236 2.21 -12.78 12.30
CA PRO A 236 3.34 -13.44 11.67
C PRO A 236 3.29 -13.19 10.16
N GLU A 237 4.44 -13.10 9.53
CA GLU A 237 4.58 -13.10 8.08
C GLU A 237 4.21 -14.48 7.53
N ASN A 238 2.92 -14.84 7.58
CA ASN A 238 2.35 -15.78 6.63
C ASN A 238 1.71 -14.90 5.57
N ASP A 239 2.56 -14.41 4.67
CA ASP A 239 2.12 -13.51 3.65
C ASP A 239 1.20 -14.29 2.69
N ILE A 240 -0.10 -14.03 2.75
CA ILE A 240 -1.07 -14.57 1.77
C ILE A 240 -0.69 -14.19 0.32
N MET A 241 0.25 -13.24 0.18
CA MET A 241 0.86 -12.70 -1.02
C MET A 241 2.15 -13.40 -1.43
N GLU A 242 2.64 -14.35 -0.64
CA GLU A 242 3.78 -15.16 -1.06
C GLU A 242 3.42 -15.88 -2.37
N LYS A 243 4.37 -15.87 -3.30
CA LYS A 243 4.24 -16.58 -4.56
C LYS A 243 4.08 -18.06 -4.23
N VAL A 244 3.00 -18.66 -4.71
CA VAL A 244 2.83 -20.11 -4.59
C VAL A 244 3.75 -20.74 -5.63
N ASP A 245 4.71 -21.54 -5.18
CA ASP A 245 5.57 -22.30 -6.08
C ASP A 245 4.76 -23.41 -6.77
N MET A 246 4.48 -23.19 -8.05
CA MET A 246 3.78 -24.15 -8.91
C MET A 246 4.73 -24.91 -9.86
N ALA A 247 6.05 -24.70 -9.77
CA ALA A 247 7.00 -25.23 -10.74
C ALA A 247 6.94 -26.76 -10.86
N ASN A 248 6.79 -27.46 -9.74
CA ASN A 248 6.71 -28.92 -9.65
C ASN A 248 5.28 -29.48 -9.81
N LYS A 249 4.31 -28.63 -10.16
CA LYS A 249 2.89 -28.99 -10.30
C LYS A 249 2.42 -28.98 -11.76
N LYS A 250 3.32 -28.78 -12.73
CA LYS A 250 3.02 -28.79 -14.17
C LYS A 250 2.61 -30.19 -14.63
N PHE A 251 1.52 -30.28 -15.36
CA PHE A 251 1.08 -31.52 -16.01
C PHE A 251 1.91 -31.85 -17.23
N LYS A 252 2.10 -33.16 -17.47
CA LYS A 252 2.57 -33.69 -18.73
C LYS A 252 1.43 -34.41 -19.43
N LEU A 253 1.11 -33.98 -20.65
CA LEU A 253 0.09 -34.58 -21.48
C LEU A 253 0.51 -36.01 -21.87
N THR A 254 -0.36 -36.97 -21.57
CA THR A 254 -0.17 -38.38 -21.88
C THR A 254 -0.93 -38.82 -23.13
N GLY A 255 -1.80 -37.94 -23.66
CA GLY A 255 -2.59 -38.15 -24.86
C GLY A 255 -3.14 -36.84 -25.44
N ALA A 256 -3.87 -36.94 -26.55
CA ALA A 256 -4.58 -35.82 -27.16
C ALA A 256 -5.91 -35.50 -26.44
N TYR A 257 -5.84 -35.27 -25.13
CA TYR A 257 -6.98 -34.91 -24.29
C TYR A 257 -6.53 -33.98 -23.16
N LEU A 258 -7.48 -33.19 -22.64
CA LEU A 258 -7.24 -32.33 -21.48
C LEU A 258 -7.14 -33.18 -20.20
N PRO A 259 -6.34 -32.77 -19.20
CA PRO A 259 -6.30 -33.43 -17.90
C PRO A 259 -7.69 -33.52 -17.25
N THR A 260 -7.94 -34.63 -16.57
CA THR A 260 -9.17 -34.86 -15.80
C THR A 260 -9.21 -34.01 -14.54
N GLU A 261 -10.40 -33.74 -14.00
CA GLU A 261 -10.53 -32.97 -12.74
C GLU A 261 -9.78 -33.62 -11.56
N ALA A 262 -9.69 -34.95 -11.52
CA ALA A 262 -8.94 -35.66 -10.49
C ALA A 262 -7.43 -35.39 -10.59
N GLU A 263 -6.89 -35.32 -11.81
CA GLU A 263 -5.50 -34.94 -12.05
C GLU A 263 -5.27 -33.47 -11.68
N LEU A 264 -6.19 -32.57 -12.08
CA LEU A 264 -6.15 -31.14 -11.69
C LEU A 264 -6.11 -30.98 -10.15
N GLN A 265 -6.97 -31.69 -9.42
CA GLN A 265 -7.01 -31.67 -7.96
C GLN A 265 -5.71 -32.19 -7.32
N ALA A 266 -5.08 -33.23 -7.89
CA ALA A 266 -3.81 -33.75 -7.40
C ALA A 266 -2.65 -32.73 -7.51
N SER A 267 -2.76 -31.73 -8.39
CA SER A 267 -1.78 -30.65 -8.52
C SER A 267 -1.99 -29.47 -7.57
N GLU A 268 -3.09 -29.48 -6.79
CA GLU A 268 -3.43 -28.36 -5.92
C GLU A 268 -2.37 -28.11 -4.84
N VAL A 269 -2.07 -26.83 -4.64
CA VAL A 269 -1.31 -26.33 -3.49
C VAL A 269 -2.27 -25.57 -2.60
N THR A 270 -2.38 -26.02 -1.34
CA THR A 270 -3.28 -25.42 -0.34
C THR A 270 -2.47 -24.70 0.73
N ASN A 271 -2.80 -23.43 0.95
CA ASN A 271 -2.27 -22.62 2.03
C ASN A 271 -3.42 -22.11 2.91
N GLU A 272 -3.21 -22.09 4.23
CA GLU A 272 -4.20 -21.60 5.19
C GLU A 272 -3.62 -20.44 6.02
N TYR A 273 -4.42 -19.40 6.17
CA TYR A 273 -4.07 -18.17 6.88
C TYR A 273 -5.15 -17.87 7.93
N PHE A 274 -4.76 -17.33 9.07
CA PHE A 274 -5.69 -17.02 10.15
C PHE A 274 -5.73 -15.52 10.37
N VAL A 275 -6.95 -14.99 10.44
CA VAL A 275 -7.21 -13.57 10.69
C VAL A 275 -8.16 -13.42 11.88
N PRO A 276 -7.99 -12.38 12.71
CA PRO A 276 -8.90 -12.13 13.83
C PRO A 276 -10.29 -11.73 13.31
N PHE A 277 -11.35 -11.94 14.11
CA PHE A 277 -12.73 -11.69 13.69
C PHE A 277 -12.95 -10.27 13.13
N PHE A 278 -12.32 -9.25 13.72
CA PHE A 278 -12.49 -7.87 13.30
C PHE A 278 -11.87 -7.55 11.93
N ALA A 279 -11.04 -8.44 11.38
CA ALA A 279 -10.54 -8.32 10.01
C ALA A 279 -11.60 -8.75 8.98
N VAL A 280 -12.69 -9.39 9.41
CA VAL A 280 -13.74 -9.94 8.55
C VAL A 280 -15.07 -9.28 8.90
N LYS A 281 -15.78 -8.77 7.91
CA LYS A 281 -17.20 -8.41 8.04
C LYS A 281 -18.04 -9.65 7.76
N ASP A 282 -18.79 -10.10 8.76
CA ASP A 282 -19.69 -11.25 8.64
C ASP A 282 -21.11 -10.82 9.03
N ASP A 283 -21.88 -10.43 8.01
CA ASP A 283 -23.23 -9.88 8.16
C ASP A 283 -24.24 -10.90 8.72
N ASN A 284 -23.85 -12.18 8.87
CA ASN A 284 -24.68 -13.18 9.54
C ASN A 284 -24.76 -12.96 11.06
N TYR A 285 -23.92 -12.10 11.63
CA TYR A 285 -23.98 -11.73 13.04
C TYR A 285 -24.50 -10.30 13.22
N PRO A 286 -25.47 -10.08 14.13
CA PRO A 286 -26.09 -8.76 14.31
C PRO A 286 -25.14 -7.74 14.95
N ASN A 287 -24.04 -8.19 15.57
CA ASN A 287 -23.00 -7.33 16.12
C ASN A 287 -21.63 -8.05 16.21
N GLN A 288 -20.59 -7.25 16.38
CA GLN A 288 -19.19 -7.68 16.44
C GLN A 288 -18.88 -8.60 17.63
N LEU A 289 -19.59 -8.46 18.74
CA LEU A 289 -19.39 -9.35 19.89
C LEU A 289 -19.92 -10.74 19.59
N GLN A 290 -21.12 -10.87 19.05
CA GLN A 290 -21.68 -12.16 18.66
C GLN A 290 -20.81 -12.81 17.58
N GLN A 291 -20.30 -12.02 16.64
CA GLN A 291 -19.30 -12.47 15.68
C GLN A 291 -18.03 -12.99 16.40
N PHE A 292 -17.48 -12.26 17.35
CA PHE A 292 -16.30 -12.68 18.12
C PHE A 292 -16.55 -13.94 18.95
N LEU A 293 -17.70 -14.04 19.61
CA LEU A 293 -18.05 -15.19 20.45
C LEU A 293 -18.24 -16.46 19.61
N ALA A 294 -18.88 -16.33 18.44
CA ALA A 294 -19.08 -17.46 17.53
C ALA A 294 -17.79 -17.82 16.76
N SER A 295 -17.09 -16.80 16.26
CA SER A 295 -15.91 -16.93 15.40
C SER A 295 -14.86 -15.87 15.77
N PRO A 296 -14.07 -16.08 16.85
CA PRO A 296 -13.04 -15.13 17.29
C PRO A 296 -11.91 -14.95 16.27
N PHE A 297 -11.84 -15.87 15.30
CA PHE A 297 -10.96 -15.84 14.15
C PHE A 297 -11.67 -16.41 12.93
N TYR A 298 -11.13 -16.11 11.77
CA TYR A 298 -11.50 -16.72 10.49
C TYR A 298 -10.26 -17.35 9.87
N LYS A 299 -10.49 -18.39 9.08
CA LYS A 299 -9.46 -19.07 8.32
C LYS A 299 -9.65 -18.78 6.83
N ILE A 300 -8.65 -18.19 6.20
CA ILE A 300 -8.61 -18.00 4.76
C ILE A 300 -7.85 -19.19 4.18
N ARG A 301 -8.47 -19.95 3.28
CA ARG A 301 -7.83 -21.03 2.53
C ARG A 301 -7.62 -20.58 1.10
N ARG A 302 -6.36 -20.60 0.65
CA ARG A 302 -5.97 -20.41 -0.76
C ARG A 302 -5.69 -21.77 -1.37
N VAL A 303 -6.38 -22.11 -2.44
CA VAL A 303 -6.12 -23.31 -3.26
C VAL A 303 -5.63 -22.83 -4.62
N THR A 304 -4.45 -23.26 -5.04
CA THR A 304 -3.86 -22.88 -6.34
C THR A 304 -3.63 -24.12 -7.19
N ARG A 305 -4.05 -24.08 -8.45
CA ARG A 305 -3.85 -25.16 -9.44
C ARG A 305 -3.70 -24.61 -10.84
N TYR A 306 -3.15 -25.41 -11.75
CA TYR A 306 -3.20 -25.10 -13.18
C TYR A 306 -4.56 -25.49 -13.76
N GLU A 307 -5.09 -24.67 -14.65
CA GLU A 307 -6.27 -24.98 -15.46
C GLU A 307 -5.93 -24.74 -16.94
N ALA A 308 -6.50 -25.56 -17.83
CA ALA A 308 -6.35 -25.37 -19.26
C ALA A 308 -7.11 -24.10 -19.70
N ILE A 309 -6.44 -23.24 -20.47
CA ILE A 309 -7.06 -22.07 -21.11
C ILE A 309 -7.74 -22.50 -22.40
N ASP A 310 -6.96 -23.13 -23.29
CA ASP A 310 -7.42 -23.58 -24.60
C ASP A 310 -6.50 -24.72 -25.07
N SER A 311 -7.00 -25.50 -26.03
CA SER A 311 -6.27 -26.59 -26.67
C SER A 311 -6.30 -26.44 -28.18
N TYR A 312 -5.27 -26.93 -28.84
CA TYR A 312 -5.14 -26.76 -30.27
C TYR A 312 -4.30 -27.86 -30.93
N GLN A 313 -4.71 -28.28 -32.12
CA GLN A 313 -4.05 -29.35 -32.88
C GLN A 313 -3.91 -28.94 -34.35
N PRO A 314 -2.79 -28.30 -34.72
CA PRO A 314 -2.60 -27.87 -36.10
C PRO A 314 -2.13 -29.01 -37.00
N VAL A 315 -2.40 -28.87 -38.30
CA VAL A 315 -1.86 -29.77 -39.33
C VAL A 315 -0.37 -29.46 -39.58
N ASN A 316 0.00 -28.19 -39.65
CA ASN A 316 1.38 -27.72 -39.84
C ASN A 316 1.87 -26.97 -38.60
N THR A 317 3.17 -26.89 -38.37
CA THR A 317 3.69 -26.10 -37.25
C THR A 317 3.28 -24.64 -37.40
N GLU A 318 2.56 -24.11 -36.41
CA GLU A 318 2.06 -22.73 -36.42
C GLU A 318 2.07 -22.11 -35.03
N THR A 319 2.10 -20.78 -34.99
CA THR A 319 2.01 -20.00 -33.75
C THR A 319 0.63 -19.37 -33.66
N LYS A 320 -0.16 -19.81 -32.68
CA LYS A 320 -1.46 -19.23 -32.36
C LYS A 320 -1.28 -18.22 -31.23
N GLN A 321 -1.97 -17.08 -31.35
CA GLN A 321 -2.03 -16.06 -30.30
C GLN A 321 -3.27 -16.34 -29.45
N PHE A 322 -3.06 -16.66 -28.17
CA PHE A 322 -4.14 -16.91 -27.22
C PHE A 322 -4.45 -15.64 -26.44
N THR A 323 -5.73 -15.27 -26.34
CA THR A 323 -6.16 -14.21 -25.44
C THR A 323 -6.15 -14.75 -24.02
N VAL A 324 -5.25 -14.25 -23.18
CA VAL A 324 -5.15 -14.65 -21.78
C VAL A 324 -5.49 -13.48 -20.87
N MET A 325 -6.13 -13.80 -19.75
CA MET A 325 -6.58 -12.81 -18.77
C MET A 325 -5.86 -13.04 -17.45
N THR A 326 -5.39 -11.97 -16.83
CA THR A 326 -4.82 -11.98 -15.47
C THR A 326 -5.62 -11.03 -14.59
N GLY A 327 -5.84 -11.40 -13.34
CA GLY A 327 -6.76 -10.67 -12.45
C GLY A 327 -8.07 -11.43 -12.17
N LYS A 328 -9.12 -10.70 -11.80
CA LYS A 328 -10.44 -11.23 -11.42
C LYS A 328 -11.44 -10.99 -12.54
N ASN A 329 -12.28 -11.99 -12.84
CA ASN A 329 -13.18 -12.04 -14.00
C ASN A 329 -14.66 -11.71 -13.70
N GLU A 330 -15.05 -11.41 -12.45
CA GLU A 330 -16.48 -11.24 -12.13
C GLU A 330 -16.77 -10.09 -11.16
N GLU A 331 -17.64 -9.17 -11.62
CA GLU A 331 -18.49 -8.31 -10.78
C GLU A 331 -19.53 -9.19 -10.08
N THR A 332 -19.08 -9.94 -9.07
CA THR A 332 -19.97 -10.22 -7.95
C THR A 332 -19.69 -9.14 -6.92
N ASN A 333 -20.65 -8.23 -6.76
CA ASN A 333 -20.70 -7.24 -5.69
C ASN A 333 -20.76 -7.97 -4.34
N TYR A 334 -19.60 -8.41 -3.86
CA TYR A 334 -19.42 -8.72 -2.46
C TYR A 334 -19.21 -7.40 -1.73
N ASN A 335 -20.29 -6.83 -1.20
CA ASN A 335 -20.28 -5.74 -0.22
C ASN A 335 -19.81 -6.22 1.16
N ASN A 336 -18.90 -7.19 1.22
CA ASN A 336 -18.22 -7.49 2.45
C ASN A 336 -16.97 -6.63 2.42
N GLU A 337 -17.06 -5.46 3.04
CA GLU A 337 -15.96 -4.59 3.45
C GLU A 337 -15.02 -5.40 4.36
N ILE A 338 -14.28 -6.31 3.75
CA ILE A 338 -13.16 -6.96 4.35
C ILE A 338 -11.97 -6.11 3.91
N GLY A 339 -11.17 -5.68 4.87
CA GLY A 339 -9.82 -5.23 4.65
C GLY A 339 -8.94 -6.37 4.15
N ILE A 340 -9.25 -6.94 2.99
CA ILE A 340 -8.42 -7.88 2.24
C ILE A 340 -8.50 -7.43 0.79
N THR A 341 -7.59 -6.55 0.42
CA THR A 341 -7.35 -6.12 -0.95
C THR A 341 -6.57 -7.20 -1.70
N LEU A 342 -7.25 -8.05 -2.47
CA LEU A 342 -6.63 -8.99 -3.41
C LEU A 342 -6.17 -8.24 -4.68
N GLY A 343 -4.95 -7.71 -4.68
CA GLY A 343 -4.36 -6.99 -5.82
C GLY A 343 -3.48 -7.89 -6.69
N VAL A 344 -3.67 -7.91 -8.00
CA VAL A 344 -2.70 -8.54 -8.91
C VAL A 344 -1.80 -7.44 -9.47
N SER A 345 -0.50 -7.44 -9.13
CA SER A 345 0.49 -6.63 -9.83
C SER A 345 1.15 -7.46 -10.92
N VAL A 346 0.87 -7.16 -12.18
CA VAL A 346 1.65 -7.69 -13.31
C VAL A 346 2.76 -6.70 -13.64
N THR A 347 4.01 -7.07 -13.36
CA THR A 347 5.17 -6.38 -13.94
C THR A 347 5.52 -7.09 -15.23
N ALA A 348 5.05 -6.55 -16.36
CA ALA A 348 5.57 -6.95 -17.66
C ALA A 348 7.02 -6.46 -17.77
N GLY A 349 7.98 -7.35 -17.52
CA GLY A 349 9.35 -7.15 -17.95
C GLY A 349 9.40 -7.29 -19.46
N GLY A 350 9.39 -6.17 -20.19
CA GLY A 350 9.51 -6.20 -21.65
C GLY A 350 9.72 -4.81 -22.19
N LYS A 351 10.93 -4.56 -22.70
CA LYS A 351 11.19 -3.45 -23.63
C LYS A 351 10.11 -3.47 -24.72
N ALA A 352 9.55 -2.31 -25.04
CA ALA A 352 8.76 -2.20 -26.27
C ALA A 352 9.68 -2.55 -27.46
N GLY A 353 9.43 -3.68 -28.11
CA GLY A 353 10.00 -3.99 -29.42
C GLY A 353 10.82 -5.27 -29.59
N VAL A 354 10.41 -6.43 -29.02
CA VAL A 354 10.65 -7.77 -29.62
C VAL A 354 9.52 -8.71 -29.17
N PRO A 355 8.90 -9.54 -30.04
CA PRO A 355 8.07 -10.66 -29.62
C PRO A 355 8.99 -11.81 -29.18
N LEU A 356 9.45 -11.83 -27.93
CA LEU A 356 10.16 -12.99 -27.36
C LEU A 356 10.06 -12.95 -25.84
N VAL A 357 9.63 -14.09 -25.30
CA VAL A 357 9.58 -14.49 -23.90
C VAL A 357 10.83 -14.03 -23.16
N ALA A 358 10.66 -13.14 -22.18
CA ALA A 358 11.62 -12.94 -21.11
C ALA A 358 10.89 -13.24 -19.80
N GLU A 359 11.39 -14.27 -19.11
CA GLU A 359 10.97 -14.73 -17.79
C GLU A 359 11.00 -13.55 -16.80
N GLY A 360 9.88 -12.83 -16.69
CA GLY A 360 9.64 -11.83 -15.66
C GLY A 360 8.93 -12.50 -14.50
N GLU A 361 9.48 -12.40 -13.30
CA GLU A 361 8.83 -12.88 -12.10
C GLU A 361 7.60 -12.01 -11.80
N VAL A 362 6.41 -12.55 -12.04
CA VAL A 362 5.15 -11.87 -11.75
C VAL A 362 4.64 -12.35 -10.40
N SER A 363 4.58 -11.45 -9.43
CA SER A 363 4.05 -11.73 -8.10
C SER A 363 2.58 -11.31 -7.99
N VAL A 364 1.70 -12.25 -7.61
CA VAL A 364 0.32 -11.94 -7.22
C VAL A 364 0.31 -11.45 -5.77
N THR A 365 -0.34 -10.30 -5.52
CA THR A 365 -0.31 -9.59 -4.24
C THR A 365 -1.68 -9.53 -3.55
N ALA A 366 -2.04 -10.56 -2.79
CA ALA A 366 -3.23 -10.59 -1.92
C ALA A 366 -3.11 -9.81 -0.56
N SER A 367 -3.26 -8.49 -0.48
CA SER A 367 -3.07 -7.77 0.81
C SER A 367 -4.24 -7.90 1.77
N ILE A 368 -3.94 -7.99 3.07
CA ILE A 368 -4.88 -7.79 4.17
C ILE A 368 -4.74 -6.31 4.59
N GLU A 369 -5.79 -5.51 4.41
CA GLU A 369 -5.97 -4.13 4.85
C GLU A 369 -6.91 -4.03 6.06
N ALA A 370 -6.70 -4.81 7.12
CA ALA A 370 -7.55 -4.71 8.30
C ALA A 370 -7.18 -3.46 9.13
N SER A 371 -8.12 -2.54 9.32
CA SER A 371 -8.05 -1.47 10.34
C SER A 371 -9.32 -1.52 11.19
N TYR A 372 -9.20 -1.74 12.50
CA TYR A 372 -10.33 -1.70 13.41
C TYR A 372 -10.53 -0.26 13.90
N SER A 373 -11.51 0.41 13.31
CA SER A 373 -12.13 1.62 13.84
C SER A 373 -13.64 1.47 13.72
N HIS A 374 -14.38 1.82 14.77
CA HIS A 374 -15.86 1.87 14.74
C HIS A 374 -16.41 2.88 13.71
N SER A 375 -15.54 3.62 13.00
CA SER A 375 -15.83 4.30 11.74
C SER A 375 -15.26 3.51 10.57
N TRP A 376 -16.17 2.99 9.74
CA TRP A 376 -15.83 2.29 8.50
C TRP A 376 -15.29 3.28 7.47
N GLY A 377 -14.08 3.00 6.98
CA GLY A 377 -13.60 3.47 5.69
C GLY A 377 -13.27 2.22 4.88
N GLY A 378 -14.18 1.81 4.00
CA GLY A 378 -13.92 0.73 3.06
C GLY A 378 -12.65 1.01 2.25
N ALA A 379 -11.76 0.02 2.18
CA ALA A 379 -10.73 0.02 1.15
C ALA A 379 -11.41 -0.37 -0.17
N THR A 380 -11.81 0.60 -0.98
CA THR A 380 -12.21 0.35 -2.37
C THR A 380 -10.95 0.15 -3.19
N SER A 381 -10.63 -1.11 -3.51
CA SER A 381 -9.63 -1.41 -4.53
C SER A 381 -10.28 -1.48 -5.89
N ASN A 382 -9.82 -0.66 -6.83
CA ASN A 382 -10.14 -0.81 -8.24
C ASN A 382 -9.40 -2.05 -8.75
N TYR A 383 -10.15 -3.05 -9.21
CA TYR A 383 -9.59 -4.25 -9.81
C TYR A 383 -9.26 -3.94 -11.27
N GLU A 384 -7.98 -3.98 -11.65
CA GLU A 384 -7.59 -3.91 -13.06
C GLU A 384 -7.46 -5.32 -13.62
N GLU A 385 -8.42 -5.69 -14.46
CA GLU A 385 -8.26 -6.80 -15.39
C GLU A 385 -7.22 -6.42 -16.45
N ARG A 386 -6.34 -7.36 -16.80
CA ARG A 386 -5.46 -7.20 -17.96
C ARG A 386 -5.55 -8.39 -18.87
N THR A 387 -5.94 -8.08 -20.10
CA THR A 387 -5.99 -9.00 -21.22
C THR A 387 -4.77 -8.76 -22.10
N PHE A 388 -4.07 -9.84 -22.47
CA PHE A 388 -2.95 -9.78 -23.39
C PHE A 388 -2.91 -11.01 -24.27
N MET A 389 -2.16 -10.91 -25.37
CA MET A 389 -1.97 -12.01 -26.31
C MET A 389 -0.74 -12.82 -25.89
N TYR A 390 -0.91 -14.13 -25.76
CA TYR A 390 0.14 -15.10 -25.46
C TYR A 390 0.41 -15.97 -26.70
N PRO A 391 1.57 -15.83 -27.36
CA PRO A 391 1.93 -16.68 -28.48
C PRO A 391 2.32 -18.08 -28.00
N GLN A 392 1.74 -19.11 -28.60
CA GLN A 392 2.20 -20.49 -28.45
C GLN A 392 2.36 -21.13 -29.82
N THR A 393 3.57 -21.67 -30.06
CA THR A 393 3.86 -22.50 -31.22
C THR A 393 3.54 -23.95 -30.91
N VAL A 394 2.74 -24.61 -31.75
CA VAL A 394 2.42 -26.03 -31.64
C VAL A 394 2.90 -26.74 -32.89
N THR A 395 3.60 -27.87 -32.70
CA THR A 395 4.11 -28.65 -33.81
C THR A 395 2.98 -29.28 -34.62
N GLY A 396 3.08 -29.28 -35.95
CA GLY A 396 2.10 -29.92 -36.83
C GLY A 396 1.88 -31.40 -36.45
N GLY A 397 0.62 -31.83 -36.39
CA GLY A 397 0.23 -33.18 -35.98
C GLY A 397 0.26 -33.44 -34.47
N SER A 398 0.60 -32.43 -33.65
CA SER A 398 0.66 -32.56 -32.18
C SER A 398 -0.54 -31.90 -31.52
N PHE A 399 -0.91 -32.38 -30.33
CA PHE A 399 -1.96 -31.78 -29.50
C PHE A 399 -1.32 -30.89 -28.45
N GLY A 400 -1.49 -29.56 -28.59
CA GLY A 400 -0.95 -28.56 -27.67
C GLY A 400 -2.02 -28.00 -26.74
N VAL A 401 -1.63 -27.70 -25.50
CA VAL A 401 -2.50 -27.07 -24.50
C VAL A 401 -1.75 -25.93 -23.82
N LEU A 402 -2.44 -24.80 -23.59
CA LEU A 402 -1.96 -23.71 -22.75
C LEU A 402 -2.59 -23.82 -21.37
N PHE A 403 -1.77 -23.87 -20.33
CA PHE A 403 -2.22 -23.89 -18.93
C PHE A 403 -1.92 -22.57 -18.25
N GLN A 404 -2.80 -22.18 -17.33
CA GLN A 404 -2.64 -21.02 -16.44
C GLN A 404 -2.89 -21.41 -15.00
N ALA A 405 -2.05 -20.93 -14.08
CA ALA A 405 -2.32 -21.09 -12.65
C ALA A 405 -3.48 -20.19 -12.21
N LYS A 406 -4.40 -20.73 -11.40
CA LYS A 406 -5.50 -19.99 -10.80
C LYS A 406 -5.53 -20.25 -9.30
N SER A 407 -5.75 -19.19 -8.51
CA SER A 407 -5.99 -19.30 -7.07
C SER A 407 -7.46 -19.10 -6.76
N SER A 408 -7.97 -19.91 -5.83
CA SER A 408 -9.30 -19.79 -5.22
C SER A 408 -9.14 -19.51 -3.72
N TYR A 409 -9.79 -18.46 -3.23
CA TYR A 409 -9.74 -18.05 -1.83
C TYR A 409 -11.10 -18.27 -1.18
N THR A 410 -11.15 -19.08 -0.12
CA THR A 410 -12.37 -19.33 0.65
C THR A 410 -12.13 -18.91 2.10
N ILE A 411 -13.05 -18.12 2.65
CA ILE A 411 -13.01 -17.73 4.07
C ILE A 411 -13.89 -18.72 4.85
N TYR A 412 -13.40 -19.18 5.98
CA TYR A 412 -14.11 -20.09 6.89
C TYR A 412 -14.22 -19.47 8.28
N ARG A 413 -15.37 -19.63 8.91
CA ARG A 413 -15.55 -19.37 10.35
C ARG A 413 -14.79 -20.41 11.19
N LYS A 414 -14.69 -20.16 12.49
CA LYS A 414 -14.07 -21.08 13.47
C LYS A 414 -14.66 -22.49 13.42
N ASP A 415 -15.97 -22.61 13.19
CA ASP A 415 -16.69 -23.90 13.10
C ASP A 415 -16.47 -24.64 11.76
N GLY A 416 -15.73 -24.03 10.83
CA GLY A 416 -15.46 -24.59 9.50
C GLY A 416 -16.53 -24.29 8.46
N THR A 417 -17.58 -23.52 8.80
CA THR A 417 -18.56 -23.06 7.81
C THR A 417 -17.93 -22.01 6.88
N PRO A 418 -18.11 -22.12 5.54
CA PRO A 418 -17.62 -21.11 4.63
C PRO A 418 -18.42 -19.80 4.78
N LEU A 419 -17.73 -18.68 4.67
CA LEU A 419 -18.30 -17.35 4.54
C LEU A 419 -18.23 -16.94 3.07
N GLY A 420 -19.40 -16.90 2.44
CA GLY A 420 -19.55 -16.50 1.05
C GLY A 420 -19.02 -17.51 0.03
N THR A 421 -18.90 -17.07 -1.22
CA THR A 421 -18.40 -17.87 -2.34
C THR A 421 -16.90 -17.66 -2.55
N PRO A 422 -16.16 -18.67 -3.06
CA PRO A 422 -14.73 -18.53 -3.27
C PRO A 422 -14.38 -17.41 -4.27
N VAL A 423 -13.41 -16.58 -3.93
CA VAL A 423 -12.85 -15.56 -4.84
C VAL A 423 -11.80 -16.21 -5.71
N LYS A 424 -11.99 -16.16 -7.03
CA LYS A 424 -11.05 -16.73 -8.01
C LYS A 424 -10.19 -15.65 -8.64
N VAL A 425 -8.89 -15.93 -8.79
CA VAL A 425 -7.89 -15.03 -9.36
C VAL A 425 -7.06 -15.78 -10.38
N ASN A 426 -6.97 -15.24 -11.59
CA ASN A 426 -6.08 -15.72 -12.65
C ASN A 426 -4.66 -15.20 -12.41
N ILE A 427 -3.71 -16.12 -12.22
CA ILE A 427 -2.30 -15.81 -11.96
C ILE A 427 -1.59 -15.64 -13.30
N ASN A 428 -0.64 -14.71 -13.35
CA ASN A 428 0.27 -14.59 -14.47
C ASN A 428 1.39 -15.65 -14.36
N GLU A 429 0.99 -16.90 -14.46
CA GLU A 429 1.89 -18.03 -14.51
C GLU A 429 1.31 -19.05 -15.49
N PHE A 430 2.06 -19.29 -16.56
CA PHE A 430 1.62 -20.09 -17.69
C PHE A 430 2.67 -21.14 -18.03
N TYR A 431 2.21 -22.24 -18.61
CA TYR A 431 3.09 -23.11 -19.39
C TYR A 431 2.30 -23.77 -20.51
N ALA A 432 3.00 -24.10 -21.58
CA ALA A 432 2.48 -24.92 -22.66
C ALA A 432 3.02 -26.34 -22.53
N ASP A 433 2.21 -27.32 -22.89
CA ASP A 433 2.67 -28.69 -23.09
C ASP A 433 2.10 -29.24 -24.40
N GLU A 434 2.85 -30.13 -25.04
CA GLU A 434 2.45 -30.78 -26.29
C GLU A 434 2.55 -32.30 -26.18
N TRP A 435 1.51 -32.99 -26.64
CA TRP A 435 1.55 -34.43 -26.85
C TRP A 435 1.70 -34.75 -28.34
N ARG A 436 2.67 -35.61 -28.66
CA ARG A 436 2.90 -36.10 -30.01
C ARG A 436 2.47 -37.57 -30.12
N PRO A 437 1.75 -37.95 -31.19
CA PRO A 437 1.65 -39.34 -31.58
C PRO A 437 3.06 -39.91 -31.83
N LYS A 438 3.36 -41.11 -31.34
CA LYS A 438 4.63 -41.78 -31.63
C LYS A 438 4.72 -42.06 -33.14
N ASP A 439 5.67 -41.41 -33.81
CA ASP A 439 6.11 -41.50 -35.21
C ASP A 439 5.22 -42.26 -36.20
N THR A 440 4.53 -41.51 -37.07
CA THR A 440 4.41 -41.90 -38.48
C THR A 440 5.47 -41.13 -39.26
N ALA A 441 6.55 -41.82 -39.59
CA ALA A 441 7.67 -41.33 -40.39
C ALA A 441 7.21 -40.67 -41.70
N THR A 442 7.77 -39.51 -42.01
CA THR A 442 7.64 -38.84 -43.31
C THR A 442 8.54 -39.56 -44.34
N PRO A 443 8.08 -39.89 -45.56
CA PRO A 443 8.94 -40.52 -46.57
C PRO A 443 9.94 -39.50 -47.13
N GLU A 444 11.21 -39.89 -47.21
CA GLU A 444 12.24 -39.17 -47.96
C GLU A 444 11.91 -39.20 -49.47
N THR A 445 11.93 -38.05 -50.14
CA THR A 445 11.81 -37.96 -51.61
C THR A 445 13.20 -37.89 -52.24
N PRO A 446 13.54 -38.71 -53.26
CA PRO A 446 14.85 -38.68 -53.91
C PRO A 446 15.00 -37.52 -54.91
N ALA A 447 16.24 -37.10 -55.13
CA ALA A 447 16.64 -36.08 -56.10
C ALA A 447 16.52 -36.57 -57.57
N THR A 448 16.08 -35.71 -58.49
CA THR A 448 16.43 -35.79 -59.93
C THR A 448 16.22 -34.48 -60.70
N GLU A 449 16.93 -34.38 -61.83
CA GLU A 449 17.36 -33.21 -62.60
C GLU A 449 16.30 -32.41 -63.41
N SER A 450 16.73 -31.26 -63.92
CA SER A 450 15.98 -30.18 -64.61
C SER A 450 15.58 -30.46 -66.08
N LYS A 451 14.46 -29.84 -66.54
CA LYS A 451 14.36 -29.12 -67.84
C LYS A 451 13.09 -28.23 -68.01
N ALA A 452 13.36 -26.96 -68.34
CA ALA A 452 12.67 -25.93 -69.16
C ALA A 452 11.18 -25.49 -68.98
N ASP A 453 11.04 -24.20 -68.59
CA ASP A 453 10.07 -23.09 -68.90
C ASP A 453 8.67 -23.37 -69.48
N THR A 454 7.55 -22.71 -69.12
CA THR A 454 7.15 -21.45 -68.42
C THR A 454 5.63 -21.58 -68.09
N PRO A 455 4.89 -20.63 -67.46
CA PRO A 455 5.25 -19.45 -66.65
C PRO A 455 4.53 -19.44 -65.27
N LYS A 456 5.21 -19.07 -64.17
CA LYS A 456 4.53 -18.70 -62.92
C LYS A 456 5.20 -17.54 -62.20
N THR A 457 4.49 -16.41 -62.22
CA THR A 457 4.40 -15.35 -61.20
C THR A 457 5.59 -15.22 -60.25
N THR A 458 6.47 -14.27 -60.55
CA THR A 458 7.51 -13.75 -59.66
C THR A 458 6.92 -13.15 -58.38
N THR A 459 7.33 -13.65 -57.22
CA THR A 459 7.22 -12.92 -55.95
C THR A 459 8.42 -11.97 -55.82
N PRO A 460 8.24 -10.71 -55.38
CA PRO A 460 9.29 -9.70 -55.44
C PRO A 460 10.39 -9.96 -54.40
N ASN A 461 11.65 -9.93 -54.84
CA ASN A 461 12.81 -9.83 -53.94
C ASN A 461 12.69 -8.54 -53.13
N THR A 462 12.35 -8.66 -51.86
CA THR A 462 12.21 -7.51 -50.95
C THR A 462 13.57 -7.20 -50.35
N ILE A 463 14.08 -5.99 -50.59
CA ILE A 463 15.25 -5.45 -49.87
C ILE A 463 14.71 -4.55 -48.75
N THR A 464 14.90 -4.96 -47.50
CA THR A 464 14.46 -4.20 -46.32
C THR A 464 15.62 -3.36 -45.79
N PHE A 465 15.44 -2.05 -45.70
CA PHE A 465 16.31 -1.17 -44.90
C PHE A 465 15.59 -0.83 -43.61
N THR A 466 16.25 -1.01 -42.47
CA THR A 466 15.79 -0.50 -41.18
C THR A 466 16.56 0.79 -40.88
N ILE A 467 15.83 1.88 -40.66
CA ILE A 467 16.40 3.16 -40.24
C ILE A 467 15.83 3.45 -38.87
N GLU A 468 16.68 3.46 -37.86
CA GLU A 468 16.31 3.89 -36.52
C GLU A 468 16.37 5.43 -36.46
N ALA A 469 15.20 6.06 -36.46
CA ALA A 469 15.05 7.49 -36.22
C ALA A 469 14.60 7.72 -34.76
N PRO A 470 15.30 8.55 -33.97
CA PRO A 470 14.79 8.99 -32.69
C PRO A 470 13.45 9.72 -32.86
N VAL A 471 12.53 9.52 -31.92
CA VAL A 471 11.20 10.15 -31.91
C VAL A 471 11.36 11.68 -32.03
N GLY A 472 10.76 12.27 -33.07
CA GLY A 472 10.72 13.73 -33.27
C GLY A 472 11.72 14.32 -34.27
N LYS A 473 12.48 13.53 -35.04
CA LYS A 473 13.38 14.03 -36.09
C LYS A 473 12.98 13.62 -37.50
N THR A 474 13.17 14.53 -38.47
CA THR A 474 13.02 14.26 -39.91
C THR A 474 14.35 13.78 -40.47
N ILE A 475 14.34 12.64 -41.18
CA ILE A 475 15.49 12.11 -41.92
C ILE A 475 15.19 12.28 -43.41
N ILE A 476 16.07 12.97 -44.15
CA ILE A 476 16.01 13.07 -45.62
C ILE A 476 17.11 12.16 -46.18
N LEU A 477 16.73 11.25 -47.07
CA LEU A 477 17.65 10.36 -47.77
C LEU A 477 17.63 10.69 -49.25
N GLU A 478 18.77 11.07 -49.81
CA GLU A 478 18.96 11.14 -51.26
C GLU A 478 20.12 10.23 -51.64
N GLY A 479 19.86 9.28 -52.54
CA GLY A 479 20.86 8.33 -53.03
C GLY A 479 20.32 7.42 -54.14
N ARG A 480 21.21 6.94 -55.01
CA ARG A 480 20.88 6.03 -56.11
C ARG A 480 21.34 4.60 -55.76
N LEU A 481 20.43 3.63 -55.86
CA LEU A 481 20.73 2.21 -55.73
C LEU A 481 21.16 1.64 -57.11
N GLU A 482 22.28 0.92 -57.14
CA GLU A 482 22.67 0.11 -58.31
C GLU A 482 22.92 -1.35 -57.88
N ILE A 483 22.36 -2.28 -58.67
CA ILE A 483 22.51 -3.73 -58.51
C ILE A 483 23.18 -4.26 -59.78
N ARG A 484 24.28 -4.99 -59.63
CA ARG A 484 24.90 -5.77 -60.71
C ARG A 484 25.08 -7.20 -60.25
N ASP A 485 24.71 -8.15 -61.10
CA ASP A 485 24.84 -9.60 -60.87
C ASP A 485 24.29 -10.08 -59.51
N GLY A 486 23.16 -9.49 -59.08
CA GLY A 486 22.44 -9.91 -57.87
C GLY A 486 23.07 -9.48 -56.55
N GLN A 487 24.15 -8.70 -56.55
CA GLN A 487 24.74 -8.13 -55.34
C GLN A 487 24.59 -6.60 -55.31
N LEU A 488 24.37 -6.06 -54.10
CA LEU A 488 24.28 -4.64 -53.82
C LEU A 488 25.70 -4.04 -53.83
N VAL A 489 25.97 -3.03 -54.68
CA VAL A 489 27.34 -2.54 -54.90
C VAL A 489 27.56 -1.11 -54.38
N SER A 490 26.58 -0.47 -53.72
CA SER A 490 26.74 0.87 -53.13
C SER A 490 26.33 0.95 -51.65
N THR A 491 27.03 1.79 -50.89
CA THR A 491 26.73 2.12 -49.48
C THR A 491 26.19 3.55 -49.38
N PRO A 492 25.01 3.81 -48.78
CA PRO A 492 24.52 5.17 -48.55
C PRO A 492 25.30 5.85 -47.41
N ALA A 493 25.65 7.13 -47.59
CA ALA A 493 26.30 7.95 -46.56
C ALA A 493 25.27 8.90 -45.90
N VAL A 494 25.25 8.95 -44.57
CA VAL A 494 24.42 9.88 -43.78
C VAL A 494 25.21 11.17 -43.56
N ILE A 495 24.75 12.31 -44.11
CA ILE A 495 25.57 13.54 -44.17
C ILE A 495 25.22 14.59 -43.10
N SER A 496 24.05 14.60 -42.44
CA SER A 496 23.87 15.40 -41.20
C SER A 496 22.56 15.13 -40.45
N VAL A 497 22.57 15.37 -39.14
CA VAL A 497 21.38 15.50 -38.29
C VAL A 497 21.49 16.85 -37.57
N SER A 498 20.60 17.80 -37.87
CA SER A 498 20.45 19.00 -37.03
C SER A 498 19.01 19.48 -37.00
N ALA A 499 18.55 19.91 -35.82
CA ALA A 499 17.55 20.96 -35.63
C ALA A 499 17.51 21.37 -34.13
N PRO A 500 17.11 22.62 -33.82
CA PRO A 500 17.29 23.25 -32.51
C PRO A 500 16.29 22.72 -31.47
N ALA A 501 16.65 22.80 -30.19
CA ALA A 501 15.79 22.39 -29.09
C ALA A 501 14.57 23.32 -28.97
N ALA A 502 13.37 22.79 -29.23
CA ALA A 502 12.15 23.37 -28.67
C ALA A 502 12.17 23.11 -27.15
N ALA A 503 11.82 24.13 -26.35
CA ALA A 503 11.76 24.00 -24.90
C ALA A 503 10.77 22.89 -24.52
N ALA A 504 11.27 21.82 -23.89
CA ALA A 504 10.46 20.70 -23.46
C ALA A 504 9.55 21.14 -22.30
N VAL A 505 8.28 20.74 -22.36
CA VAL A 505 7.25 21.02 -21.35
C VAL A 505 6.86 19.67 -20.72
N PRO A 506 6.64 19.58 -19.40
CA PRO A 506 6.24 18.34 -18.75
C PRO A 506 4.89 17.81 -19.29
N VAL A 507 4.77 16.48 -19.35
CA VAL A 507 3.58 15.76 -19.89
C VAL A 507 2.48 15.52 -18.82
N GLY A 508 2.77 15.84 -17.55
CA GLY A 508 1.89 15.59 -16.40
C GLY A 508 1.21 16.83 -15.82
N GLN A 509 0.32 16.60 -14.86
CA GLN A 509 -0.28 17.67 -14.07
C GLN A 509 0.80 18.45 -13.31
N THR A 510 0.62 19.77 -13.27
CA THR A 510 1.55 20.71 -12.62
C THR A 510 1.08 21.04 -11.21
N MET A 511 2.02 21.04 -10.26
CA MET A 511 1.79 21.49 -8.89
C MET A 511 2.39 22.88 -8.69
N LEU A 512 1.61 23.77 -8.09
CA LEU A 512 2.06 25.10 -7.70
C LEU A 512 2.55 25.08 -6.26
N PHE A 513 3.75 25.62 -6.03
CA PHE A 513 4.34 25.78 -4.71
C PHE A 513 4.52 27.27 -4.40
N ASP A 514 4.08 27.67 -3.21
CA ASP A 514 4.21 29.01 -2.65
C ASP A 514 4.53 28.94 -1.15
N SER A 515 4.58 30.11 -0.49
CA SER A 515 4.87 30.20 0.95
C SER A 515 3.83 29.55 1.87
N THR A 516 2.66 29.17 1.34
CA THR A 516 1.53 28.58 2.07
C THR A 516 1.37 27.08 1.82
N THR A 517 2.11 26.52 0.86
CA THR A 517 2.03 25.12 0.48
C THR A 517 2.46 24.21 1.64
N PRO A 518 1.60 23.27 2.09
CA PRO A 518 1.91 22.40 3.22
C PRO A 518 3.04 21.42 2.87
N ALA A 519 3.73 20.91 3.90
CA ALA A 519 4.83 19.97 3.70
C ALA A 519 4.33 18.66 3.08
N MET A 520 4.85 18.33 1.90
CA MET A 520 4.59 17.06 1.24
C MET A 520 5.62 16.04 1.71
N ILE A 521 5.26 15.26 2.73
CA ILE A 521 6.13 14.25 3.32
C ILE A 521 6.02 12.95 2.52
N VAL A 522 7.17 12.49 2.05
CA VAL A 522 7.34 11.20 1.40
C VAL A 522 7.89 10.25 2.45
N ASN A 523 6.97 9.55 3.12
CA ASN A 523 7.23 8.66 4.28
C ASN A 523 8.58 7.93 4.19
N ASN A 524 9.41 8.08 5.24
CA ASN A 524 10.70 7.45 5.56
C ASN A 524 11.25 6.35 4.61
N LYS A 525 11.53 6.67 3.33
CA LYS A 525 11.92 5.66 2.32
C LYS A 525 13.00 6.14 1.34
N LEU A 526 14.01 6.92 1.75
CA LEU A 526 15.23 6.96 0.94
C LEU A 526 16.02 5.65 1.15
N SER A 527 16.46 5.03 0.07
CA SER A 527 17.24 3.78 0.09
C SER A 527 18.73 4.05 0.00
N ARG A 528 19.52 2.98 0.18
CA ARG A 528 21.00 3.00 0.13
C ARG A 528 21.53 3.70 -1.14
N SER A 529 20.99 3.36 -2.31
CA SER A 529 21.18 4.09 -3.58
C SER A 529 19.85 4.74 -3.95
N TYR A 530 19.84 5.90 -4.62
CA TYR A 530 18.59 6.62 -4.90
C TYR A 530 18.67 7.51 -6.14
N THR A 531 17.49 7.87 -6.67
CA THR A 531 17.33 8.95 -7.65
C THR A 531 16.23 9.92 -7.20
N LYS A 532 16.47 11.22 -7.33
CA LYS A 532 15.50 12.29 -7.07
C LYS A 532 15.38 13.15 -8.32
N GLU A 533 14.20 13.27 -8.91
CA GLU A 533 14.02 14.05 -10.14
C GLU A 533 12.71 14.84 -10.15
N ALA A 534 12.70 15.96 -10.88
CA ALA A 534 11.52 16.78 -11.09
C ALA A 534 11.71 17.68 -12.33
N TRP A 535 10.60 17.97 -13.01
CA TRP A 535 10.52 19.21 -13.78
C TRP A 535 10.28 20.36 -12.83
N ILE A 536 11.06 21.43 -12.99
CA ILE A 536 10.91 22.65 -12.22
C ILE A 536 10.80 23.86 -13.14
N LYS A 537 10.02 24.83 -12.70
CA LYS A 537 9.97 26.17 -13.27
C LYS A 537 9.90 27.15 -12.11
N THR A 538 11.02 27.84 -11.86
CA THR A 538 11.17 28.73 -10.71
C THR A 538 10.87 30.18 -11.07
N SER A 539 10.60 31.01 -10.07
CA SER A 539 10.74 32.47 -10.24
C SER A 539 12.19 32.85 -10.56
N ILE A 540 12.39 33.98 -11.24
CA ILE A 540 13.73 34.47 -11.62
C ILE A 540 14.53 34.79 -10.34
N ASN A 541 15.75 34.25 -10.23
CA ASN A 541 16.70 34.38 -9.10
C ASN A 541 16.27 33.69 -7.79
N PRO A 542 16.11 32.35 -7.78
CA PRO A 542 15.88 31.62 -6.54
C PRO A 542 17.17 31.62 -5.68
N ASN A 543 17.13 32.31 -4.53
CA ASN A 543 18.29 32.39 -3.64
C ASN A 543 18.51 31.09 -2.84
N TYR A 544 17.47 30.55 -2.20
CA TYR A 544 17.51 29.32 -1.40
C TYR A 544 16.17 28.58 -1.45
N GLN A 545 16.07 27.52 -2.25
CA GLN A 545 14.84 26.73 -2.42
C GLN A 545 15.14 25.23 -2.44
N ASN A 546 14.23 24.41 -1.90
CA ASN A 546 14.42 22.95 -1.86
C ASN A 546 13.46 22.25 -2.81
N ILE A 547 13.99 21.38 -3.68
CA ILE A 547 13.22 20.58 -4.61
C ILE A 547 12.77 19.28 -3.92
N ILE A 548 13.72 18.44 -3.48
CA ILE A 548 13.46 17.18 -2.75
C ILE A 548 14.55 16.95 -1.69
N SER A 549 14.24 17.21 -0.43
CA SER A 549 15.23 17.22 0.66
C SER A 549 14.73 16.46 1.90
N GLY A 550 15.67 16.02 2.73
CA GLY A 550 15.42 15.24 3.94
C GLY A 550 15.55 16.04 5.23
N GLY A 551 15.94 17.30 5.18
CA GLY A 551 16.10 18.09 6.40
C GLY A 551 17.20 17.54 7.33
N THR A 552 17.14 17.96 8.58
CA THR A 552 18.05 17.54 9.65
C THR A 552 17.93 16.03 9.92
N ASN A 553 16.71 15.49 9.83
CA ASN A 553 16.43 14.08 10.10
C ASN A 553 16.86 13.14 8.96
N GLY A 554 16.71 13.57 7.70
CA GLY A 554 17.05 12.77 6.52
C GLY A 554 18.49 12.96 6.04
N GLN A 555 19.12 14.08 6.38
CA GLN A 555 20.48 14.45 6.01
C GLN A 555 20.83 14.32 4.51
N HIS A 556 19.88 14.58 3.61
CA HIS A 556 20.12 14.69 2.17
C HIS A 556 19.41 15.92 1.61
N ALA A 557 19.94 16.52 0.56
CA ALA A 557 19.38 17.75 -0.02
C ALA A 557 19.32 17.66 -1.54
N PHE A 558 18.34 18.29 -2.16
CA PHE A 558 18.30 18.57 -3.61
C PHE A 558 17.61 19.92 -3.77
N PHE A 559 18.38 20.94 -4.15
CA PHE A 559 18.01 22.34 -3.95
C PHE A 559 18.42 23.22 -5.12
N VAL A 560 17.96 24.47 -5.07
CA VAL A 560 18.45 25.60 -5.87
C VAL A 560 19.01 26.65 -4.93
N VAL A 561 20.32 26.94 -5.05
CA VAL A 561 21.02 27.95 -4.25
C VAL A 561 21.82 28.87 -5.17
N GLY A 562 21.63 30.18 -5.04
CA GLY A 562 22.26 31.16 -5.93
C GLY A 562 21.91 30.95 -7.40
N GLY A 563 20.68 30.51 -7.69
CA GLY A 563 20.22 30.16 -9.02
C GLY A 563 20.71 28.81 -9.56
N LYS A 564 21.63 28.11 -8.89
CA LYS A 564 22.22 26.84 -9.38
C LYS A 564 21.61 25.65 -8.66
N VAL A 565 21.39 24.56 -9.39
CA VAL A 565 20.86 23.31 -8.82
C VAL A 565 22.00 22.53 -8.21
N GLY A 566 21.83 22.09 -6.97
CA GLY A 566 22.86 21.36 -6.24
C GLY A 566 22.31 20.26 -5.34
N SER A 567 23.21 19.38 -4.91
CA SER A 567 22.85 18.28 -4.02
C SER A 567 24.04 17.73 -3.23
N GLY A 568 23.71 17.20 -2.06
CA GLY A 568 24.61 16.43 -1.23
C GLY A 568 23.87 15.77 -0.07
N HIS A 569 24.64 15.11 0.81
CA HIS A 569 24.14 14.45 2.00
C HIS A 569 25.21 14.46 3.12
N ASN A 570 24.86 14.00 4.31
CA ASN A 570 25.79 13.85 5.44
C ASN A 570 26.55 15.15 5.77
N GLU A 571 25.81 16.25 5.94
CA GLU A 571 26.36 17.59 6.29
C GLU A 571 27.24 18.25 5.21
N LYS A 572 27.51 17.56 4.09
CA LYS A 572 28.08 18.15 2.88
C LYS A 572 27.01 18.24 1.80
N TRP A 573 26.54 19.45 1.54
CA TRP A 573 25.34 19.72 0.75
C TRP A 573 25.59 19.96 -0.74
N ASP A 574 26.85 20.09 -1.15
CA ASP A 574 27.26 20.56 -2.47
C ASP A 574 28.25 19.61 -3.17
N TYR A 575 28.02 18.29 -3.04
CA TYR A 575 28.82 17.30 -3.78
C TYR A 575 28.72 17.51 -5.30
N VAL A 576 27.53 17.87 -5.78
CA VAL A 576 27.29 18.20 -7.19
C VAL A 576 26.54 19.53 -7.29
N THR A 577 26.89 20.36 -8.27
CA THR A 577 26.25 21.66 -8.53
C THR A 577 26.29 21.95 -10.03
N SER A 578 25.20 22.47 -10.59
CA SER A 578 25.15 22.89 -12.00
C SER A 578 26.04 24.10 -12.25
N GLU A 579 26.71 24.15 -13.40
CA GLU A 579 27.51 25.33 -13.77
C GLU A 579 26.63 26.53 -14.07
N GLU A 580 25.57 26.32 -14.85
CA GLU A 580 24.61 27.34 -15.26
C GLU A 580 23.46 27.49 -14.26
N PRO A 581 22.93 28.72 -14.08
CA PRO A 581 21.72 28.94 -13.31
C PRO A 581 20.48 28.36 -14.01
N VAL A 582 19.42 28.15 -13.23
CA VAL A 582 18.10 27.80 -13.75
C VAL A 582 17.56 28.91 -14.66
N SER A 583 16.94 28.53 -15.77
CA SER A 583 16.29 29.48 -16.68
C SER A 583 14.84 29.77 -16.26
N ALA A 584 14.20 30.73 -16.92
CA ALA A 584 12.79 31.09 -16.66
C ALA A 584 11.77 30.04 -17.19
N GLY A 585 12.24 29.04 -17.94
CA GLY A 585 11.42 27.99 -18.55
C GLY A 585 11.36 26.72 -17.71
N TRP A 586 10.67 25.71 -18.25
CA TRP A 586 10.68 24.35 -17.69
C TRP A 586 12.03 23.69 -17.93
N GLU A 587 12.62 23.17 -16.85
CA GLU A 587 13.84 22.38 -16.88
C GLU A 587 13.68 21.12 -16.05
N HIS A 588 14.13 19.98 -16.56
CA HIS A 588 14.19 18.74 -15.81
C HIS A 588 15.53 18.62 -15.10
N TYR A 589 15.51 18.34 -13.80
CA TYR A 589 16.71 17.97 -13.06
C TYR A 589 16.53 16.62 -12.39
N ALA A 590 17.57 15.79 -12.48
CA ALA A 590 17.65 14.50 -11.80
C ALA A 590 18.99 14.37 -11.07
N LEU A 591 18.93 13.85 -9.85
CA LEU A 591 20.08 13.52 -9.01
C LEU A 591 20.11 12.02 -8.78
N THR A 592 21.23 11.37 -9.03
CA THR A 592 21.44 9.95 -8.72
C THR A 592 22.57 9.78 -7.71
N TYR A 593 22.44 8.80 -6.82
CA TYR A 593 23.49 8.36 -5.91
C TYR A 593 23.58 6.83 -5.90
N ASP A 594 24.74 6.30 -6.28
CA ASP A 594 25.06 4.87 -6.26
C ASP A 594 26.02 4.59 -5.11
N ALA A 595 25.54 3.88 -4.08
CA ALA A 595 26.33 3.59 -2.88
C ALA A 595 27.36 2.47 -3.04
N ASP A 596 27.20 1.60 -4.03
CA ASP A 596 28.20 0.57 -4.34
C ASP A 596 29.40 1.22 -5.03
N LYS A 597 29.15 2.23 -5.87
CA LYS A 597 30.19 3.01 -6.56
C LYS A 597 30.65 4.26 -5.80
N GLN A 598 29.94 4.66 -4.75
CA GLN A 598 30.16 5.91 -4.02
C GLN A 598 30.17 7.14 -4.95
N GLU A 599 29.20 7.17 -5.86
CA GLU A 599 29.13 8.15 -6.95
C GLU A 599 27.81 8.92 -6.90
N MET A 600 27.88 10.25 -6.99
CA MET A 600 26.72 11.13 -7.11
C MET A 600 26.76 11.88 -8.43
N LYS A 601 25.63 11.96 -9.15
CA LYS A 601 25.54 12.62 -10.45
C LYS A 601 24.31 13.52 -10.53
N LEU A 602 24.46 14.68 -11.15
CA LEU A 602 23.40 15.65 -11.43
C LEU A 602 23.21 15.77 -12.93
N TYR A 603 21.96 15.71 -13.37
CA TYR A 603 21.54 15.78 -14.76
C TYR A 603 20.59 16.95 -14.97
N LYS A 604 20.72 17.63 -16.13
CA LYS A 604 19.81 18.66 -16.62
C LYS A 604 19.27 18.25 -17.98
N ASN A 605 17.94 18.22 -18.14
CA ASN A 605 17.27 17.83 -19.37
C ASN A 605 17.81 16.51 -19.97
N GLY A 606 18.03 15.53 -19.08
CA GLY A 606 18.50 14.19 -19.45
C GLY A 606 19.99 14.09 -19.77
N LYS A 607 20.77 15.16 -19.61
CA LYS A 607 22.23 15.16 -19.84
C LYS A 607 23.00 15.36 -18.53
N LEU A 608 24.11 14.65 -18.36
CA LEU A 608 24.99 14.83 -17.21
C LEU A 608 25.59 16.25 -17.18
N VAL A 609 25.50 16.94 -16.04
CA VAL A 609 26.07 18.30 -15.84
C VAL A 609 27.03 18.42 -14.67
N SER A 610 27.02 17.47 -13.72
CA SER A 610 27.98 17.45 -12.61
C SER A 610 28.08 16.03 -12.03
N SER A 611 29.25 15.66 -11.52
CA SER A 611 29.48 14.36 -10.89
C SER A 611 30.53 14.43 -9.79
N ALA A 612 30.37 13.62 -8.75
CA ALA A 612 31.33 13.46 -7.67
C ALA A 612 31.58 11.97 -7.37
N GLN A 613 32.83 11.63 -7.08
CA GLN A 613 33.29 10.31 -6.66
C GLN A 613 33.64 10.32 -5.17
N GLN A 614 33.79 9.14 -4.57
CA GLN A 614 34.14 8.97 -3.16
C GLN A 614 33.14 9.66 -2.23
N VAL A 615 31.88 9.69 -2.65
CA VAL A 615 30.77 10.23 -1.87
C VAL A 615 30.38 9.15 -0.85
N PRO A 616 30.49 9.39 0.47
CA PRO A 616 30.28 8.35 1.47
C PRO A 616 28.83 7.88 1.49
N PRO A 617 28.52 6.62 1.86
CA PRO A 617 27.15 6.16 2.06
C PRO A 617 26.35 7.14 2.92
N TYR A 618 25.13 7.48 2.49
CA TYR A 618 24.26 8.36 3.26
C TYR A 618 23.97 7.71 4.63
N LYS A 619 24.07 8.50 5.72
CA LYS A 619 24.03 8.06 7.12
C LYS A 619 22.78 8.55 7.86
N GLY A 620 22.07 9.52 7.28
CA GLY A 620 20.85 10.11 7.86
C GLY A 620 19.65 9.18 7.82
N GLY A 621 18.56 9.59 8.48
CA GLY A 621 17.29 8.86 8.44
C GLY A 621 16.65 8.88 7.04
N ASN A 622 15.52 8.19 6.89
CA ASN A 622 14.91 8.01 5.57
C ASN A 622 13.93 9.13 5.21
N PHE A 623 13.89 10.23 5.97
CA PHE A 623 12.91 11.30 5.83
C PHE A 623 13.12 12.03 4.51
N VAL A 624 12.03 12.23 3.75
CA VAL A 624 12.05 12.92 2.46
C VAL A 624 10.84 13.85 2.39
N GLN A 625 11.05 15.06 1.90
CA GLN A 625 10.03 16.07 1.67
C GLN A 625 10.20 16.69 0.28
N VAL A 626 9.08 16.98 -0.37
CA VAL A 626 9.04 17.72 -1.64
C VAL A 626 8.80 19.21 -1.34
N GLY A 627 9.56 20.08 -2.00
CA GLY A 627 9.37 21.52 -1.94
C GLY A 627 9.91 22.22 -0.69
N ARG A 628 10.61 21.53 0.22
CA ARG A 628 11.07 22.14 1.50
C ARG A 628 12.23 21.42 2.18
N TRP A 629 12.84 22.12 3.15
CA TRP A 629 13.79 21.62 4.16
C TRP A 629 13.20 21.86 5.56
N ASP A 630 12.89 20.80 6.31
CA ASP A 630 12.33 20.85 7.68
C ASP A 630 11.08 21.76 7.83
N THR A 631 11.02 22.60 8.89
CA THR A 631 9.81 23.34 9.30
C THR A 631 9.73 24.80 8.82
N ALA A 632 10.76 25.44 8.23
CA ALA A 632 10.65 26.84 7.76
C ALA A 632 11.74 27.41 6.81
N SER A 633 11.34 28.46 6.07
CA SER A 633 12.05 29.48 5.26
C SER A 633 12.52 29.17 3.82
N ASN A 634 13.09 28.01 3.51
CA ASN A 634 13.68 27.73 2.17
C ASN A 634 12.76 26.86 1.29
N GLY A 635 11.47 27.21 1.25
CA GLY A 635 10.46 26.52 0.45
C GLY A 635 10.64 26.79 -1.04
N PHE A 636 10.28 25.83 -1.87
CA PHE A 636 10.20 26.03 -3.31
C PHE A 636 9.09 27.02 -3.64
N ILE A 637 9.37 27.95 -4.54
CA ILE A 637 8.39 28.92 -5.05
C ILE A 637 8.44 28.86 -6.57
N GLY A 638 7.39 28.26 -7.14
CA GLY A 638 7.30 27.99 -8.57
C GLY A 638 6.42 26.79 -8.87
N GLU A 639 6.60 26.23 -10.04
CA GLU A 639 5.85 25.07 -10.52
C GLU A 639 6.76 23.84 -10.53
N MET A 640 6.24 22.70 -10.08
CA MET A 640 6.87 21.39 -10.29
C MET A 640 5.92 20.43 -11.00
N ALA A 641 6.48 19.54 -11.82
CA ALA A 641 5.74 18.46 -12.46
C ALA A 641 6.60 17.19 -12.49
N GLU A 642 5.93 16.04 -12.56
CA GLU A 642 6.58 14.72 -12.65
C GLU A 642 7.70 14.53 -11.59
N VAL A 643 7.44 14.98 -10.35
CA VAL A 643 8.35 14.80 -9.22
C VAL A 643 8.42 13.31 -8.90
N ARG A 644 9.61 12.71 -8.94
CA ARG A 644 9.81 11.28 -8.74
C ARG A 644 11.00 11.00 -7.83
N ILE A 645 10.84 9.97 -7.00
CA ILE A 645 11.89 9.46 -6.11
C ILE A 645 12.02 7.97 -6.38
N TRP A 646 13.24 7.49 -6.62
CA TRP A 646 13.55 6.11 -6.95
C TRP A 646 14.51 5.48 -5.95
N ASN A 647 14.40 4.17 -5.75
CA ASN A 647 15.16 3.40 -4.77
C ASN A 647 16.53 2.90 -5.29
N GLY A 648 16.99 3.45 -6.40
CA GLY A 648 18.25 3.13 -7.05
C GLY A 648 18.75 4.30 -7.89
N ALA A 649 20.02 4.25 -8.30
CA ALA A 649 20.61 5.22 -9.19
C ALA A 649 20.21 4.91 -10.64
N LEU A 650 19.40 5.77 -11.26
CA LEU A 650 19.06 5.67 -12.67
C LEU A 650 20.27 6.00 -13.56
N THR A 651 20.32 5.39 -14.73
CA THR A 651 21.28 5.72 -15.78
C THR A 651 20.85 6.98 -16.55
N GLU A 652 21.79 7.63 -17.23
CA GLU A 652 21.51 8.79 -18.08
C GLU A 652 20.45 8.47 -19.15
N GLU A 653 20.52 7.29 -19.75
CA GLU A 653 19.54 6.81 -20.74
C GLU A 653 18.15 6.64 -20.13
N GLN A 654 18.05 6.07 -18.91
CA GLN A 654 16.77 5.95 -18.21
C GLN A 654 16.17 7.32 -17.89
N ILE A 655 16.97 8.29 -17.46
CA ILE A 655 16.50 9.65 -17.17
C ILE A 655 16.02 10.33 -18.47
N ALA A 656 16.82 10.27 -19.54
CA ALA A 656 16.50 10.89 -20.82
C ALA A 656 15.22 10.29 -21.46
N THR A 657 15.02 8.98 -21.31
CA THR A 657 13.83 8.29 -21.84
C THR A 657 12.57 8.53 -21.01
N GLN A 658 12.70 8.72 -19.70
CA GLN A 658 11.55 8.81 -18.79
C GLN A 658 11.11 10.23 -18.47
N MET A 659 11.97 11.24 -18.62
CA MET A 659 11.65 12.61 -18.20
C MET A 659 10.45 13.22 -18.94
N ASN A 660 10.21 12.85 -20.21
CA ASN A 660 9.14 13.41 -21.04
C ASN A 660 7.91 12.49 -21.16
N VAL A 661 7.78 11.48 -20.33
CA VAL A 661 6.63 10.56 -20.38
C VAL A 661 6.07 10.37 -18.99
N SER A 662 4.75 10.23 -18.85
CA SER A 662 4.15 9.92 -17.56
C SER A 662 4.53 8.49 -17.15
N VAL A 663 5.30 8.37 -16.07
CA VAL A 663 5.70 7.07 -15.52
C VAL A 663 4.58 6.54 -14.61
N PRO A 664 4.10 5.29 -14.79
CA PRO A 664 3.09 4.71 -13.92
C PRO A 664 3.54 4.65 -12.45
N LYS A 665 2.63 4.86 -11.50
CA LYS A 665 2.94 4.83 -10.05
C LYS A 665 3.56 3.51 -9.57
N ALA A 666 3.29 2.41 -10.29
CA ALA A 666 3.81 1.07 -9.99
C ALA A 666 5.16 0.74 -10.68
N THR A 667 5.88 1.74 -11.19
CA THR A 667 7.17 1.49 -11.87
C THR A 667 8.20 0.96 -10.88
N ALA A 668 8.90 -0.12 -11.25
CA ALA A 668 9.88 -0.76 -10.39
C ALA A 668 10.93 0.23 -9.90
N GLY A 669 11.14 0.23 -8.59
CA GLY A 669 12.04 1.16 -7.92
C GLY A 669 11.50 2.57 -7.73
N LEU A 670 10.35 2.94 -8.27
CA LEU A 670 9.70 4.23 -7.99
C LEU A 670 9.10 4.20 -6.58
N ILE A 671 9.64 5.02 -5.68
CA ILE A 671 9.20 5.17 -4.28
C ILE A 671 8.00 6.12 -4.19
N ALA A 672 8.04 7.22 -4.95
CA ALA A 672 7.01 8.24 -4.93
C ALA A 672 6.94 9.00 -6.25
N LYS A 673 5.73 9.45 -6.61
CA LYS A 673 5.45 10.31 -7.76
C LYS A 673 4.42 11.37 -7.37
N PHE A 674 4.64 12.61 -7.79
CA PHE A 674 3.71 13.71 -7.60
C PHE A 674 3.52 14.56 -8.88
N PRO A 675 2.29 15.07 -9.13
CA PRO A 675 1.06 14.80 -8.37
C PRO A 675 0.60 13.34 -8.54
N ALA A 676 -0.13 12.82 -7.56
CA ALA A 676 -0.68 11.47 -7.62
C ALA A 676 -1.85 11.49 -8.61
N VAL A 677 -1.59 11.06 -9.85
CA VAL A 677 -2.64 10.84 -10.86
C VAL A 677 -3.34 9.52 -10.60
#